data_AF-A0A378JLJ8-F1
#
_entry.id   AF-A0A378JLJ8-F1
#
_cell.length_a   1.000
_cell.length_b   1.000
_cell.length_c   1.000
_cell.angle_alpha   90.00
_cell.angle_beta   90.00
_cell.angle_gamma   90.00
#
_symmetry.space_group_name_H-M   'P 1'
#
loop_
_entity.id
_entity.type
_entity.pdbx_description
1 polymer ?
#
loop_
_entity_poly.entity_id
_entity_poly.type
_entity_poly.pdbx_seq_one_letter_code
_entity_poly.pdbx_strand_id
1 'polypeptide(L)'
;MKIILLASGPGSGKSTQGLALTAINKNFIYLSLGETVRQFLKDPEHPISKQYTNSISQGNLLPDEVIQQILATELLKSDYKDKVILLDGYPRTFAQYEDFNKTWGKPAGLIYLDINEEILALRMQSRDSSRSDNNDNAIKQRLKFYQENTKPVLEKIKGELGKDSITIATDGPVHATSIAIYSQLQRIKDIHPLLQKEQVTLQKPISTSIKPVGLSSLFTQWWHTGLEYSSIKAIQAEYQTQNFSFSILNKQVFFLQTPEEIKKVLAGKSHLGNVYRHFSQAAQLKYDFVATDSGDSHSYQNNDQINVWKLIHNAFGQVLKGDRQRIEYLTDKHLNNTFFAKKTFELDTTFDNFFSGFWAEYLFGQAVSLESYQRNRNQLLTIMKQCFYNNYYKILDPIGLTTWIYSHSVNNLLTEGKKTIQTFIKNSSVDSMVKRFEEALLRINEQEKLGLTKEKIAEILNDCVFDLIFEPDFLENVMYEALAFAVKENADLHDPAIREKVYQQGMNKGYLFPIRSRILEEAVTLNNGSILPAGSAVFLDLKTAGLYHSTGARRCVGQTFTHYFKEHFFNQIESVEFKVKEVTDPQERQSGNENVPLSPERLKVSWRLKRDEAMRQMPHHTYKGNQFFDVLSLQENVGLNQKMTKQISLKVEHFVEKNKISWQDLVIVSPEVRGIPIAAQVADRLLLPLFVIRKKGNNKMAEEFVQLQSFDKGYGDKDTVELPNEKIKALAGKKIIFIDDGLASGGSANACIQLLERQLDKECQPAKVVMILAALQHDYIKTTPKLSEHRTVKTLFDCRSKKDLRDMDKINQMAAMKCA
;
A
#
# COMPACT_ATOMS: atom_id res chain seq x y z
N MET A 1 15.59 -29.89 21.58
CA MET A 1 14.68 -28.79 21.91
C MET A 1 15.24 -27.99 23.06
N LYS A 2 14.86 -26.72 23.21
CA LYS A 2 15.16 -25.90 24.40
C LYS A 2 13.85 -25.34 24.92
N ILE A 3 13.60 -25.44 26.22
CA ILE A 3 12.33 -25.03 26.83
C ILE A 3 12.53 -23.71 27.57
N ILE A 4 11.71 -22.72 27.24
CA ILE A 4 11.62 -21.43 27.92
C ILE A 4 10.26 -21.35 28.58
N LEU A 5 10.25 -21.05 29.88
CA LEU A 5 9.01 -20.89 30.62
C LEU A 5 8.40 -19.52 30.30
N LEU A 6 7.17 -19.48 29.81
CA LEU A 6 6.42 -18.25 29.60
C LEU A 6 5.40 -18.11 30.73
N ALA A 7 5.72 -17.28 31.73
CA ALA A 7 5.04 -17.28 33.02
C ALA A 7 4.59 -15.88 33.44
N SER A 8 3.47 -15.82 34.17
CA SER A 8 2.81 -14.62 34.71
C SER A 8 1.42 -15.01 35.24
N GLY A 9 0.75 -14.14 35.98
CA GLY A 9 -0.62 -14.36 36.46
C GLY A 9 -1.65 -14.52 35.33
N PRO A 10 -2.83 -15.12 35.60
CA PRO A 10 -3.89 -15.24 34.60
C PRO A 10 -4.35 -13.85 34.11
N GLY A 11 -4.74 -13.71 32.84
CA GLY A 11 -5.13 -12.41 32.26
C GLY A 11 -3.98 -11.55 31.71
N SER A 12 -2.72 -11.99 31.87
CA SER A 12 -1.55 -11.18 31.52
C SER A 12 -1.21 -11.02 30.03
N GLY A 13 -1.86 -11.77 29.14
CA GLY A 13 -1.54 -11.73 27.71
C GLY A 13 -0.38 -12.64 27.29
N LYS A 14 0.00 -13.63 28.12
CA LYS A 14 0.97 -14.69 27.77
C LYS A 14 0.65 -15.36 26.43
N SER A 15 -0.60 -15.73 26.18
CA SER A 15 -1.01 -16.34 24.92
C SER A 15 -0.77 -15.43 23.73
N THR A 16 -1.09 -14.15 23.89
CA THR A 16 -0.86 -13.13 22.86
C THR A 16 0.62 -12.97 22.56
N GLN A 17 1.48 -12.92 23.59
CA GLN A 17 2.93 -12.80 23.42
C GLN A 17 3.57 -14.09 22.88
N GLY A 18 3.13 -15.26 23.33
CA GLY A 18 3.59 -16.55 22.83
C GLY A 18 3.30 -16.72 21.33
N LEU A 19 2.08 -16.40 20.91
CA LEU A 19 1.70 -16.41 19.49
C LEU A 19 2.47 -15.36 18.69
N ALA A 20 2.62 -14.14 19.21
CA ALA A 20 3.38 -13.10 18.53
C ALA A 20 4.87 -13.47 18.33
N LEU A 21 5.50 -14.14 19.30
CA LEU A 21 6.86 -14.67 19.16
C LEU A 21 6.96 -15.79 18.10
N THR A 22 5.96 -16.68 18.03
CA THR A 22 5.91 -17.69 16.95
C THR A 22 5.75 -17.05 15.56
N ALA A 23 5.06 -15.91 15.46
CA ALA A 23 4.94 -15.15 14.21
C ALA A 23 6.24 -14.44 13.83
N ILE A 24 7.07 -14.04 14.82
CA ILE A 24 8.39 -13.40 14.60
C ILE A 24 9.43 -14.44 14.13
N ASN A 25 9.42 -15.66 14.67
CA ASN A 25 10.38 -16.70 14.29
C ASN A 25 9.76 -18.10 14.43
N LYS A 26 9.74 -18.86 13.33
CA LYS A 26 9.15 -20.21 13.24
C LYS A 26 9.87 -21.28 14.06
N ASN A 27 11.03 -20.96 14.64
CA ASN A 27 11.74 -21.84 15.56
C ASN A 27 11.19 -21.77 16.98
N PHE A 28 10.31 -20.81 17.28
CA PHE A 28 9.47 -20.88 18.46
C PHE A 28 8.28 -21.80 18.23
N ILE A 29 7.94 -22.55 19.28
CA ILE A 29 6.68 -23.26 19.41
C ILE A 29 6.03 -22.76 20.68
N TYR A 30 4.82 -22.23 20.58
CA TYR A 30 4.02 -21.87 21.74
C TYR A 30 3.20 -23.07 22.20
N LEU A 31 3.50 -23.57 23.40
CA LEU A 31 2.82 -24.71 24.01
C LEU A 31 2.06 -24.24 25.26
N SER A 32 0.73 -24.18 25.18
CA SER A 32 -0.11 -23.83 26.32
C SER A 32 -0.84 -25.06 26.84
N LEU A 33 -0.41 -25.62 27.97
CA LEU A 33 -1.10 -26.78 28.55
C LEU A 33 -2.55 -26.46 28.94
N GLY A 34 -2.80 -25.21 29.35
CA GLY A 34 -4.16 -24.77 29.64
C GLY A 34 -5.06 -24.75 28.41
N GLU A 35 -4.52 -24.43 27.23
CA GLU A 35 -5.29 -24.50 25.98
C GLU A 35 -5.47 -25.94 25.51
N THR A 36 -4.44 -26.78 25.60
CA THR A 36 -4.53 -28.22 25.31
C THR A 36 -5.63 -28.89 26.14
N VAL A 37 -5.66 -28.62 27.45
CA VAL A 37 -6.73 -29.12 28.33
C VAL A 37 -8.10 -28.59 27.91
N ARG A 38 -8.23 -27.30 27.58
CA ARG A 38 -9.51 -26.75 27.10
C ARG A 38 -9.95 -27.33 25.76
N GLN A 39 -9.03 -27.71 24.89
CA GLN A 39 -9.34 -28.41 23.65
C GLN A 39 -9.90 -29.81 23.95
N PHE A 40 -9.30 -30.54 24.89
CA PHE A 40 -9.85 -31.83 25.34
C PHE A 40 -11.28 -31.66 25.84
N LEU A 41 -11.56 -30.63 26.63
CA LEU A 41 -12.91 -30.32 27.15
C LEU A 41 -13.98 -30.06 26.08
N LYS A 42 -13.60 -29.78 24.82
CA LYS A 42 -14.55 -29.65 23.71
C LYS A 42 -15.08 -30.99 23.21
N ASP A 43 -14.35 -32.07 23.49
CA ASP A 43 -14.77 -33.44 23.18
C ASP A 43 -15.31 -34.10 24.46
N PRO A 44 -16.64 -34.31 24.57
CA PRO A 44 -17.24 -34.97 25.73
C PRO A 44 -16.72 -36.40 25.95
N GLU A 45 -16.22 -37.05 24.90
CA GLU A 45 -15.75 -38.42 24.96
C GLU A 45 -14.30 -38.55 25.47
N HIS A 46 -13.55 -37.45 25.50
CA HIS A 46 -12.17 -37.45 25.96
C HIS A 46 -12.08 -37.73 27.48
N PRO A 47 -11.14 -38.57 27.95
CA PRO A 47 -11.04 -38.94 29.37
C PRO A 47 -10.96 -37.75 30.33
N ILE A 48 -10.21 -36.70 29.94
CA ILE A 48 -10.10 -35.45 30.72
C ILE A 48 -11.46 -34.75 30.87
N SER A 49 -12.29 -34.75 29.82
CA SER A 49 -13.62 -34.14 29.82
C SER A 49 -14.57 -34.90 30.73
N LYS A 50 -14.58 -36.23 30.65
CA LYS A 50 -15.44 -37.06 31.50
C LYS A 50 -15.13 -36.89 32.98
N GLN A 51 -13.85 -36.74 33.33
CA GLN A 51 -13.40 -36.77 34.72
C GLN A 51 -13.25 -35.38 35.36
N TYR A 52 -12.86 -34.35 34.60
CA TYR A 52 -12.38 -33.10 35.21
C TYR A 52 -13.12 -31.83 34.77
N THR A 53 -14.14 -31.91 33.89
CA THR A 53 -14.89 -30.73 33.41
C THR A 53 -15.40 -29.81 34.53
N ASN A 54 -16.07 -30.39 35.54
CA ASN A 54 -16.64 -29.62 36.66
C ASN A 54 -15.57 -29.01 37.58
N SER A 55 -14.43 -29.69 37.73
CA SER A 55 -13.33 -29.19 38.56
C SER A 55 -12.63 -28.01 37.86
N ILE A 56 -12.42 -28.11 36.55
CA ILE A 56 -11.78 -27.06 35.74
C ILE A 56 -12.66 -25.81 35.64
N SER A 57 -13.98 -25.96 35.51
CA SER A 57 -14.93 -24.83 35.45
C SER A 57 -15.01 -24.04 36.76
N GLN A 58 -14.68 -24.69 37.89
CA GLN A 58 -14.51 -24.04 39.20
C GLN A 58 -13.15 -23.35 39.36
N GLY A 59 -12.23 -23.52 38.41
CA GLY A 59 -10.90 -22.90 38.45
C GLY A 59 -9.82 -23.73 39.14
N ASN A 60 -10.10 -25.00 39.47
CA ASN A 60 -9.12 -25.92 40.04
C ASN A 60 -8.06 -26.36 39.01
N LEU A 61 -6.89 -26.76 39.49
CA LEU A 61 -5.88 -27.42 38.65
C LEU A 61 -6.22 -28.89 38.45
N LEU A 62 -5.73 -29.45 37.34
CA LEU A 62 -5.65 -30.90 37.18
C LEU A 62 -4.63 -31.48 38.17
N PRO A 63 -4.79 -32.75 38.58
CA PRO A 63 -3.76 -33.46 39.34
C PRO A 63 -2.40 -33.42 38.63
N ASP A 64 -1.32 -33.39 39.41
CA ASP A 64 0.04 -33.21 38.90
C ASP A 64 0.43 -34.35 37.94
N GLU A 65 0.06 -35.59 38.24
CA GLU A 65 0.36 -36.75 37.38
C GLU A 65 -0.32 -36.64 36.02
N VAL A 66 -1.55 -36.10 35.99
CA VAL A 66 -2.33 -35.94 34.77
C VAL A 66 -1.71 -34.86 33.89
N ILE A 67 -1.40 -33.70 34.46
CA ILE A 67 -0.81 -32.59 33.68
C ILE A 67 0.64 -32.92 33.23
N GLN A 68 1.37 -33.72 34.01
CA GLN A 68 2.68 -34.27 33.62
C GLN A 68 2.58 -35.18 32.40
N GLN A 69 1.60 -36.09 32.37
CA GLN A 69 1.36 -36.95 31.21
C GLN A 69 1.01 -36.15 29.96
N ILE A 70 0.17 -35.11 30.11
CA ILE A 70 -0.16 -34.19 29.01
C ILE A 70 1.10 -33.46 28.54
N LEU A 71 1.90 -32.91 29.46
CA LEU A 71 3.15 -32.22 29.13
C LEU A 71 4.13 -33.15 28.41
N ALA A 72 4.31 -34.39 28.89
CA ALA A 72 5.19 -35.35 28.27
C ALA A 72 4.71 -35.74 26.87
N THR A 73 3.41 -35.96 26.70
CA THR A 73 2.81 -36.25 25.38
C THR A 73 3.04 -35.11 24.40
N GLU A 74 2.88 -33.87 24.84
CA GLU A 74 3.11 -32.69 24.01
C GLU A 74 4.59 -32.49 23.67
N LEU A 75 5.50 -32.59 24.65
CA LEU A 75 6.93 -32.36 24.46
C LEU A 75 7.63 -33.47 23.65
N LEU A 76 7.07 -34.68 23.63
CA LEU A 76 7.60 -35.81 22.84
C LEU A 76 7.16 -35.78 21.38
N LYS A 77 6.36 -34.80 20.95
CA LYS A 77 6.02 -34.62 19.53
C LYS A 77 7.30 -34.38 18.70
N SER A 78 7.43 -35.09 17.58
CA SER A 78 8.62 -35.09 16.72
C SER A 78 9.03 -33.69 16.24
N ASP A 79 8.05 -32.82 16.05
CA ASP A 79 8.21 -31.51 15.40
C ASP A 79 8.85 -30.47 16.33
N TYR A 80 9.07 -30.82 17.60
CA TYR A 80 9.70 -29.95 18.61
C TYR A 80 11.23 -30.11 18.65
N LYS A 81 11.79 -31.08 17.91
CA LYS A 81 13.23 -31.26 17.77
C LYS A 81 13.89 -30.01 17.16
N ASP A 82 15.02 -29.59 17.73
CA ASP A 82 15.74 -28.37 17.33
C ASP A 82 14.93 -27.04 17.40
N LYS A 83 13.82 -27.02 18.14
CA LYS A 83 13.00 -25.82 18.38
C LYS A 83 13.17 -25.25 19.79
N VAL A 84 12.71 -24.02 19.96
CA VAL A 84 12.56 -23.33 21.24
C VAL A 84 11.08 -23.39 21.65
N ILE A 85 10.78 -24.09 22.74
CA ILE A 85 9.41 -24.26 23.25
C ILE A 85 9.12 -23.17 24.26
N LEU A 86 8.12 -22.33 24.00
CA LEU A 86 7.57 -21.37 24.94
C LEU A 86 6.46 -22.07 25.72
N LEU A 87 6.82 -22.64 26.88
CA LEU A 87 5.93 -23.42 27.73
C LEU A 87 5.10 -22.50 28.62
N ASP A 88 3.78 -22.46 28.39
CA ASP A 88 2.81 -21.71 29.16
C ASP A 88 1.90 -22.64 29.98
N GLY A 89 1.81 -22.34 31.27
CA GLY A 89 0.92 -23.02 32.20
C GLY A 89 1.57 -24.11 33.05
N TYR A 90 2.88 -24.32 32.97
CA TYR A 90 3.66 -25.25 33.79
C TYR A 90 5.11 -24.75 33.94
N PRO A 91 5.75 -24.85 35.13
CA PRO A 91 5.21 -25.30 36.41
C PRO A 91 4.37 -24.21 37.12
N ARG A 92 3.46 -24.64 37.99
CA ARG A 92 2.63 -23.78 38.86
C ARG A 92 2.87 -23.99 40.36
N THR A 93 3.57 -25.07 40.73
CA THR A 93 3.91 -25.44 42.11
C THR A 93 5.39 -25.88 42.17
N PHE A 94 5.96 -25.95 43.38
CA PHE A 94 7.34 -26.44 43.56
C PHE A 94 7.49 -27.90 43.13
N ALA A 95 6.51 -28.75 43.47
CA ALA A 95 6.49 -30.16 43.07
C ALA A 95 6.55 -30.32 41.54
N GLN A 96 5.76 -29.52 40.80
CA GLN A 96 5.80 -29.50 39.34
C GLN A 96 7.15 -29.04 38.79
N TYR A 97 7.80 -28.08 39.44
CA TYR A 97 9.13 -27.61 39.00
C TYR A 97 10.23 -28.63 39.29
N GLU A 98 10.17 -29.32 40.44
CA GLU A 98 11.10 -30.40 40.77
C GLU A 98 10.95 -31.57 39.80
N ASP A 99 9.72 -31.96 39.48
CA ASP A 99 9.46 -32.97 38.47
C ASP A 99 9.93 -32.54 37.07
N PHE A 100 9.66 -31.29 36.67
CA PHE A 100 10.16 -30.74 35.41
C PHE A 100 11.69 -30.88 35.31
N ASN A 101 12.40 -30.47 36.36
CA ASN A 101 13.86 -30.53 36.41
C ASN A 101 14.38 -31.97 36.38
N LYS A 102 13.69 -32.91 37.03
CA LYS A 102 14.04 -34.32 37.02
C LYS A 102 13.85 -34.96 35.64
N THR A 103 12.77 -34.60 34.95
CA THR A 103 12.35 -35.25 33.70
C THR A 103 12.95 -34.57 32.46
N TRP A 104 13.04 -33.25 32.43
CA TRP A 104 13.44 -32.44 31.26
C TRP A 104 14.72 -31.63 31.48
N GLY A 105 15.26 -31.62 32.69
CA GLY A 105 16.38 -30.76 33.08
C GLY A 105 15.95 -29.32 33.33
N LYS A 106 16.94 -28.45 33.61
CA LYS A 106 16.66 -27.02 33.86
C LYS A 106 16.12 -26.34 32.59
N PRO A 107 15.15 -25.42 32.73
CA PRO A 107 14.68 -24.61 31.61
C PRO A 107 15.82 -23.75 31.06
N ALA A 108 15.80 -23.53 29.74
CA ALA A 108 16.78 -22.71 29.04
C ALA A 108 16.58 -21.20 29.27
N GLY A 109 15.42 -20.80 29.80
CA GLY A 109 15.14 -19.41 30.16
C GLY A 109 13.75 -19.25 30.78
N LEU A 110 13.49 -18.04 31.29
CA LEU A 110 12.19 -17.62 31.82
C LEU A 110 11.79 -16.28 31.17
N ILE A 111 10.56 -16.18 30.68
CA ILE A 111 9.93 -14.93 30.28
C ILE A 111 8.82 -14.66 31.31
N TYR A 112 9.06 -13.69 32.18
CA TYR A 112 8.11 -13.26 33.21
C TYR A 112 7.45 -11.95 32.80
N LEU A 113 6.14 -12.01 32.51
CA LEU A 113 5.34 -10.80 32.22
C LEU A 113 4.88 -10.18 33.55
N ASP A 114 5.51 -9.09 33.94
CA ASP A 114 5.25 -8.43 35.21
C ASP A 114 4.10 -7.42 35.07
N ILE A 115 2.99 -7.71 35.75
CA ILE A 115 1.73 -6.96 35.61
C ILE A 115 1.09 -6.86 36.99
N ASN A 116 0.60 -5.66 37.30
CA ASN A 116 -0.15 -5.40 38.51
C ASN A 116 -1.42 -6.28 38.56
N GLU A 117 -1.66 -6.88 39.73
CA GLU A 117 -2.79 -7.76 40.01
C GLU A 117 -4.15 -7.13 39.71
N GLU A 118 -4.33 -5.84 40.02
CA GLU A 118 -5.57 -5.12 39.71
C GLU A 118 -5.85 -5.12 38.20
N ILE A 119 -4.81 -4.97 37.39
CA ILE A 119 -4.89 -5.02 35.92
C ILE A 119 -5.17 -6.44 35.45
N LEU A 120 -4.61 -7.47 36.09
CA LEU A 120 -4.89 -8.87 35.76
C LEU A 120 -6.37 -9.20 35.97
N ALA A 121 -6.95 -8.80 37.11
CA ALA A 121 -8.36 -9.00 37.41
C ALA A 121 -9.26 -8.27 36.39
N LEU A 122 -8.98 -7.00 36.12
CA LEU A 122 -9.72 -6.21 35.12
C LEU A 122 -9.63 -6.82 33.71
N ARG A 123 -8.45 -7.31 33.30
CA ARG A 123 -8.24 -7.98 32.00
C ARG A 123 -8.92 -9.35 31.93
N MET A 124 -9.22 -10.00 33.04
CA MET A 124 -9.97 -11.25 33.08
C MET A 124 -11.48 -11.01 33.02
N GLN A 125 -11.96 -9.96 33.70
CA GLN A 125 -13.38 -9.55 33.70
C GLN A 125 -13.83 -8.96 32.37
N SER A 126 -12.94 -8.27 31.64
CA SER A 126 -13.22 -7.67 30.32
C SER A 126 -13.20 -8.64 29.14
N ARG A 127 -12.94 -9.94 29.38
CA ARG A 127 -12.93 -10.97 28.33
C ARG A 127 -14.33 -11.58 28.15
N ASP A 128 -14.69 -11.77 26.89
CA ASP A 128 -15.97 -12.35 26.43
C ASP A 128 -16.45 -13.57 27.23
N SER A 129 -17.78 -13.70 27.35
CA SER A 129 -18.51 -14.71 28.14
C SER A 129 -18.43 -16.15 27.61
N SER A 130 -17.59 -16.41 26.60
CA SER A 130 -17.49 -17.70 25.90
C SER A 130 -16.64 -18.77 26.60
N ARG A 131 -15.99 -18.44 27.73
CA ARG A 131 -15.25 -19.43 28.53
C ARG A 131 -16.05 -19.81 29.78
N SER A 132 -16.39 -21.10 29.91
CA SER A 132 -17.17 -21.65 31.02
C SER A 132 -16.49 -21.53 32.40
N ASP A 133 -15.21 -21.16 32.42
CA ASP A 133 -14.36 -20.99 33.61
C ASP A 133 -14.06 -19.51 33.94
N ASN A 134 -14.72 -18.55 33.27
CA ASN A 134 -14.63 -17.11 33.54
C ASN A 134 -15.79 -16.63 34.44
N ASN A 135 -16.05 -17.32 35.56
CA ASN A 135 -16.95 -16.80 36.59
C ASN A 135 -16.15 -16.11 37.71
N ASP A 136 -16.75 -15.15 38.40
CA ASP A 136 -16.05 -14.32 39.40
C ASP A 136 -15.36 -15.13 40.50
N ASN A 137 -15.95 -16.28 40.89
CA ASN A 137 -15.35 -17.18 41.89
C ASN A 137 -14.11 -17.90 41.35
N ALA A 138 -14.14 -18.40 40.13
CA ALA A 138 -13.01 -19.04 39.46
C ALA A 138 -11.86 -18.03 39.19
N ILE A 139 -12.18 -16.78 38.85
CA ILE A 139 -11.19 -15.71 38.68
C ILE A 139 -10.45 -15.45 40.00
N LYS A 140 -11.20 -15.26 41.09
CA LYS A 140 -10.62 -15.06 42.44
C LYS A 140 -9.75 -16.23 42.87
N GLN A 141 -10.22 -17.46 42.66
CA GLN A 141 -9.49 -18.66 43.04
C GLN A 141 -8.18 -18.81 42.25
N ARG A 142 -8.17 -18.48 40.95
CA ARG A 142 -6.96 -18.52 40.11
C ARG A 142 -5.94 -17.45 40.48
N LEU A 143 -6.39 -16.24 40.81
CA LEU A 143 -5.50 -15.18 41.29
C LEU A 143 -4.91 -15.53 42.66
N LYS A 144 -5.73 -16.01 43.60
CA LYS A 144 -5.28 -16.48 44.91
C LYS A 144 -4.24 -17.59 44.78
N PHE A 145 -4.51 -18.60 43.95
CA PHE A 145 -3.57 -19.70 43.72
C PHE A 145 -2.25 -19.20 43.11
N TYR A 146 -2.32 -18.29 42.13
CA TYR A 146 -1.12 -17.69 41.54
C TYR A 146 -0.25 -17.00 42.59
N GLN A 147 -0.84 -16.20 43.49
CA GLN A 147 -0.10 -15.50 44.54
C GLN A 147 0.53 -16.45 45.56
N GLU A 148 -0.25 -17.42 46.05
CA GLU A 148 0.18 -18.30 47.14
C GLU A 148 1.14 -19.40 46.67
N ASN A 149 1.08 -19.82 45.40
CA ASN A 149 1.80 -21.00 44.91
C ASN A 149 2.71 -20.70 43.71
N THR A 150 2.16 -20.13 42.63
CA THR A 150 2.90 -19.99 41.37
C THR A 150 3.97 -18.90 41.45
N LYS A 151 3.65 -17.73 42.02
CA LYS A 151 4.58 -16.61 42.14
C LYS A 151 5.84 -16.96 42.97
N PRO A 152 5.74 -17.60 44.16
CA PRO A 152 6.92 -18.06 44.90
C PRO A 152 7.84 -18.99 44.09
N VAL A 153 7.25 -19.89 43.29
CA VAL A 153 8.00 -20.81 42.43
C VAL A 153 8.73 -20.04 41.32
N LEU A 154 8.06 -19.09 40.69
CA LEU A 154 8.66 -18.25 39.64
C LEU A 154 9.79 -17.38 40.17
N GLU A 155 9.70 -16.85 41.39
CA GLU A 155 10.80 -16.11 42.03
C GLU A 155 12.02 -17.00 42.29
N LYS A 156 11.80 -18.25 42.75
CA LYS A 156 12.90 -19.24 42.87
C LYS A 156 13.54 -19.51 41.51
N ILE A 157 12.74 -19.77 40.47
CA ILE A 157 13.24 -20.04 39.11
C ILE A 157 14.02 -18.84 38.56
N LYS A 158 13.49 -17.63 38.76
CA LYS A 158 14.15 -16.37 38.36
C LYS A 158 15.51 -16.22 39.04
N GLY A 159 15.60 -16.52 40.34
CA GLY A 159 16.86 -16.54 41.07
C GLY A 159 17.86 -17.58 40.55
N GLU A 160 17.39 -18.78 40.21
CA GLU A 160 18.23 -19.88 39.69
C GLU A 160 18.75 -19.60 38.27
N LEU A 161 17.97 -18.95 37.41
CA LEU A 161 18.32 -18.65 36.01
C LEU A 161 19.11 -17.34 35.85
N GLY A 162 19.00 -16.41 36.80
CA GLY A 162 19.72 -15.14 36.78
C GLY A 162 19.53 -14.36 35.47
N LYS A 163 20.61 -14.19 34.71
CA LYS A 163 20.63 -13.44 33.44
C LYS A 163 19.79 -14.05 32.30
N ASP A 164 19.43 -15.33 32.41
CA ASP A 164 18.59 -16.04 31.44
C ASP A 164 17.09 -15.92 31.77
N SER A 165 16.74 -15.11 32.79
CA SER A 165 15.39 -14.68 33.10
C SER A 165 15.11 -13.27 32.60
N ILE A 166 14.11 -13.13 31.74
CA ILE A 166 13.62 -11.88 31.16
C ILE A 166 12.37 -11.45 31.93
N THR A 167 12.41 -10.28 32.56
CA THR A 167 11.23 -9.64 33.16
C THR A 167 10.83 -8.43 32.33
N ILE A 168 9.56 -8.35 31.91
CA ILE A 168 9.07 -7.26 31.08
C ILE A 168 7.65 -6.85 31.48
N ALA A 169 7.40 -5.54 31.52
CA ALA A 169 6.06 -4.98 31.68
C ALA A 169 5.27 -5.10 30.36
N THR A 170 3.93 -5.19 30.45
CA THR A 170 3.05 -5.30 29.27
C THR A 170 2.08 -4.12 29.15
N ASP A 171 2.55 -2.95 29.53
CA ASP A 171 1.88 -1.65 29.42
C ASP A 171 1.91 -1.08 27.99
N GLY A 172 2.89 -1.47 27.17
CA GLY A 172 3.00 -1.09 25.75
C GLY A 172 2.27 -2.00 24.74
N PRO A 173 2.26 -1.63 23.43
CA PRO A 173 1.66 -2.43 22.36
C PRO A 173 2.27 -3.82 22.25
N VAL A 174 1.44 -4.83 21.95
CA VAL A 174 1.83 -6.25 21.87
C VAL A 174 3.11 -6.47 21.07
N HIS A 175 3.19 -5.88 19.86
CA HIS A 175 4.30 -6.06 18.93
C HIS A 175 5.63 -5.51 19.47
N ALA A 176 5.61 -4.33 20.11
CA ALA A 176 6.81 -3.74 20.70
C ALA A 176 7.36 -4.62 21.83
N THR A 177 6.46 -5.15 22.68
CA THR A 177 6.79 -6.08 23.75
C THR A 177 7.37 -7.39 23.20
N SER A 178 6.79 -7.95 22.12
CA SER A 178 7.29 -9.18 21.50
C SER A 178 8.68 -9.02 20.88
N ILE A 179 8.95 -7.87 20.23
CA ILE A 179 10.29 -7.56 19.69
C ILE A 179 11.31 -7.41 20.82
N ALA A 180 10.94 -6.74 21.92
CA ALA A 180 11.80 -6.58 23.08
C ALA A 180 12.15 -7.94 23.73
N ILE A 181 11.16 -8.83 23.86
CA ILE A 181 11.37 -10.20 24.33
C ILE A 181 12.29 -10.96 23.36
N TYR A 182 12.01 -10.92 22.06
CA TYR A 182 12.81 -11.60 21.04
C TYR A 182 14.28 -11.18 21.06
N SER A 183 14.54 -9.87 21.13
CA SER A 183 15.90 -9.32 21.20
C SER A 183 16.65 -9.80 22.45
N GLN A 184 15.98 -9.89 23.60
CA GLN A 184 16.59 -10.39 24.83
C GLN A 184 16.85 -11.90 24.80
N LEU A 185 15.95 -12.67 24.18
CA LEU A 185 16.12 -14.11 23.99
C LEU A 185 17.35 -14.46 23.16
N GLN A 186 17.75 -13.60 22.22
CA GLN A 186 18.99 -13.77 21.45
C GLN A 186 20.27 -13.69 22.30
N ARG A 187 20.20 -13.25 23.56
CA ARG A 187 21.37 -13.19 24.45
C ARG A 187 21.62 -14.50 25.18
N ILE A 188 20.62 -15.38 25.23
CA ILE A 188 20.72 -16.69 25.89
C ILE A 188 21.52 -17.63 24.98
N LYS A 189 22.69 -18.08 25.46
CA LYS A 189 23.70 -18.83 24.68
C LYS A 189 23.13 -20.07 23.99
N ASP A 190 22.19 -20.75 24.64
CA ASP A 190 21.58 -21.99 24.14
C ASP A 190 20.42 -21.75 23.17
N ILE A 191 19.88 -20.53 23.15
CA ILE A 191 18.72 -20.13 22.34
C ILE A 191 19.19 -19.43 21.06
N HIS A 192 20.21 -18.58 21.16
CA HIS A 192 20.78 -17.83 20.04
C HIS A 192 21.04 -18.68 18.78
N PRO A 193 21.70 -19.86 18.85
CA PRO A 193 21.98 -20.66 17.67
C PRO A 193 20.72 -21.28 17.03
N LEU A 194 19.70 -21.58 17.84
CA LEU A 194 18.43 -22.12 17.34
C LEU A 194 17.60 -21.04 16.63
N LEU A 195 17.68 -19.79 17.09
CA LEU A 195 17.03 -18.66 16.45
C LEU A 195 17.80 -18.16 15.21
N GLN A 196 19.12 -18.39 15.14
CA GLN A 196 19.96 -18.03 13.99
C GLN A 196 20.17 -19.15 12.95
N LYS A 197 19.74 -20.40 13.21
CA LYS A 197 19.81 -21.54 12.28
C LYS A 197 19.13 -21.29 10.92
N GLU A 198 18.40 -20.19 10.77
CA GLU A 198 17.67 -19.81 9.57
C GLU A 198 18.46 -19.00 8.52
N GLN A 199 19.79 -18.99 8.53
CA GLN A 199 20.54 -18.50 7.37
C GLN A 199 21.07 -19.56 6.39
N VAL A 200 21.12 -20.86 6.73
CA VAL A 200 21.33 -21.90 5.71
C VAL A 200 20.67 -23.20 6.18
N THR A 201 19.45 -23.49 5.71
CA THR A 201 18.97 -24.88 5.67
C THR A 201 18.67 -25.19 4.21
N LEU A 202 19.54 -26.00 3.61
CA LEU A 202 19.24 -26.69 2.34
C LEU A 202 17.96 -27.48 2.56
N GLN A 203 16.83 -26.94 2.12
CA GLN A 203 15.59 -27.68 2.01
C GLN A 203 15.87 -28.89 1.12
N LYS A 204 15.38 -30.08 1.52
CA LYS A 204 15.26 -31.18 0.55
C LYS A 204 14.55 -30.60 -0.68
N PRO A 205 15.05 -30.86 -1.90
CA PRO A 205 14.53 -30.19 -3.09
C PRO A 205 13.02 -30.42 -3.14
N ILE A 206 12.26 -29.32 -3.04
CA ILE A 206 10.82 -29.38 -3.23
C ILE A 206 10.62 -29.84 -4.67
N SER A 207 9.90 -30.95 -4.85
CA SER A 207 9.64 -31.41 -6.20
C SER A 207 8.70 -30.44 -6.89
N THR A 208 9.05 -30.05 -8.11
CA THR A 208 8.16 -29.35 -9.02
C THR A 208 7.26 -30.33 -9.77
N SER A 209 7.51 -31.64 -9.72
CA SER A 209 6.63 -32.64 -10.33
C SER A 209 5.26 -32.67 -9.64
N ILE A 210 4.18 -32.74 -10.42
CA ILE A 210 2.83 -32.91 -9.88
C ILE A 210 2.75 -34.21 -9.06
N LYS A 211 2.43 -34.08 -7.77
CA LYS A 211 2.19 -35.26 -6.91
C LYS A 211 0.69 -35.50 -6.69
N PRO A 212 0.20 -36.74 -6.76
CA PRO A 212 -1.17 -37.06 -6.38
C PRO A 212 -1.32 -36.93 -4.86
N VAL A 213 -2.35 -36.22 -4.42
CA VAL A 213 -2.71 -36.03 -3.00
C VAL A 213 -4.06 -36.69 -2.72
N GLY A 214 -4.19 -37.26 -1.53
CA GLY A 214 -5.43 -37.91 -1.10
C GLY A 214 -6.54 -36.89 -0.85
N LEU A 215 -7.76 -37.21 -1.27
CA LEU A 215 -8.93 -36.34 -1.04
C LEU A 215 -9.19 -36.10 0.45
N SER A 216 -8.95 -37.13 1.28
CA SER A 216 -9.09 -37.04 2.73
C SER A 216 -8.12 -36.01 3.32
N SER A 217 -6.87 -35.98 2.88
CA SER A 217 -5.88 -34.99 3.33
C SER A 217 -6.29 -33.56 2.95
N LEU A 218 -6.82 -33.35 1.74
CA LEU A 218 -7.42 -32.07 1.34
C LEU A 218 -8.56 -31.63 2.28
N PHE A 219 -9.52 -32.52 2.54
CA PHE A 219 -10.64 -32.23 3.43
C PHE A 219 -10.19 -31.98 4.87
N THR A 220 -9.23 -32.76 5.37
CA THR A 220 -8.66 -32.61 6.70
C THR A 220 -7.98 -31.25 6.86
N GLN A 221 -7.15 -30.84 5.89
CA GLN A 221 -6.48 -29.53 5.96
C GLN A 221 -7.48 -28.37 5.84
N TRP A 222 -8.51 -28.49 4.99
CA TRP A 222 -9.59 -27.50 4.93
C TRP A 222 -10.38 -27.41 6.22
N TRP A 223 -10.73 -28.55 6.81
CA TRP A 223 -11.45 -28.60 8.07
C TRP A 223 -10.66 -27.96 9.22
N HIS A 224 -9.34 -28.18 9.25
CA HIS A 224 -8.47 -27.66 10.32
C HIS A 224 -8.19 -26.17 10.20
N THR A 225 -7.91 -25.69 8.99
CA THR A 225 -7.51 -24.28 8.79
C THR A 225 -8.71 -23.36 8.60
N GLY A 226 -9.86 -23.89 8.16
CA GLY A 226 -11.04 -23.11 7.80
C GLY A 226 -10.83 -22.17 6.61
N LEU A 227 -9.64 -22.19 5.99
CA LEU A 227 -9.16 -21.20 5.04
C LEU A 227 -8.32 -21.87 3.93
N GLU A 228 -8.51 -21.44 2.69
CA GLU A 228 -8.04 -22.15 1.49
C GLU A 228 -6.53 -22.10 1.26
N TYR A 229 -5.94 -20.91 1.28
CA TYR A 229 -4.54 -20.70 0.93
C TYR A 229 -3.63 -21.34 1.98
N SER A 230 -4.08 -21.26 3.24
CA SER A 230 -3.49 -21.96 4.37
C SER A 230 -3.56 -23.49 4.20
N SER A 231 -4.67 -24.03 3.68
CA SER A 231 -4.80 -25.46 3.37
C SER A 231 -3.89 -25.91 2.22
N ILE A 232 -3.84 -25.13 1.13
CA ILE A 232 -2.95 -25.40 -0.01
C ILE A 232 -1.50 -25.46 0.45
N LYS A 233 -1.05 -24.48 1.26
CA LYS A 233 0.29 -24.49 1.84
C LYS A 233 0.53 -25.67 2.75
N ALA A 234 -0.46 -26.06 3.56
CA ALA A 234 -0.37 -27.24 4.43
C ALA A 234 -0.19 -28.51 3.60
N ILE A 235 -0.95 -28.68 2.51
CA ILE A 235 -0.82 -29.81 1.58
C ILE A 235 0.55 -29.81 0.90
N GLN A 236 1.02 -28.66 0.42
CA GLN A 236 2.33 -28.56 -0.22
C GLN A 236 3.48 -28.91 0.73
N ALA A 237 3.37 -28.47 1.99
CA ALA A 237 4.31 -28.83 3.04
C ALA A 237 4.25 -30.33 3.38
N GLU A 238 3.05 -30.89 3.54
CA GLU A 238 2.81 -32.31 3.85
C GLU A 238 3.37 -33.22 2.75
N TYR A 239 3.09 -32.92 1.49
CA TYR A 239 3.51 -33.74 0.35
C TYR A 239 4.86 -33.33 -0.24
N GLN A 240 5.51 -32.30 0.30
CA GLN A 240 6.79 -31.73 -0.17
C GLN A 240 6.78 -31.50 -1.69
N THR A 241 5.78 -30.76 -2.17
CA THR A 241 5.57 -30.47 -3.59
C THR A 241 5.06 -29.06 -3.79
N GLN A 242 5.44 -28.41 -4.90
CA GLN A 242 4.79 -27.16 -5.32
C GLN A 242 3.46 -27.44 -6.03
N ASN A 243 3.43 -28.49 -6.84
CA ASN A 243 2.28 -28.83 -7.68
C ASN A 243 1.68 -30.16 -7.25
N PHE A 244 0.36 -30.26 -7.28
CA PHE A 244 -0.32 -31.48 -6.89
C PHE A 244 -1.59 -31.72 -7.68
N SER A 245 -2.07 -32.95 -7.65
CA SER A 245 -3.31 -33.36 -8.28
C SER A 245 -4.18 -34.17 -7.34
N PHE A 246 -5.49 -34.11 -7.53
CA PHE A 246 -6.46 -34.91 -6.79
C PHE A 246 -7.67 -35.21 -7.65
N SER A 247 -8.41 -36.26 -7.30
CA SER A 247 -9.55 -36.71 -8.08
C SER A 247 -10.85 -36.43 -7.32
N ILE A 248 -11.74 -35.63 -7.90
CA ILE A 248 -13.11 -35.44 -7.39
C ILE A 248 -14.08 -36.10 -8.36
N LEU A 249 -14.83 -37.08 -7.85
CA LEU A 249 -15.73 -37.91 -8.67
C LEU A 249 -14.93 -38.53 -9.84
N ASN A 250 -15.26 -38.14 -11.07
CA ASN A 250 -14.62 -38.62 -12.31
C ASN A 250 -13.71 -37.57 -12.97
N LYS A 251 -13.40 -36.46 -12.29
CA LYS A 251 -12.55 -35.39 -12.84
C LYS A 251 -11.22 -35.32 -12.09
N GLN A 252 -10.14 -35.20 -12.85
CA GLN A 252 -8.83 -34.85 -12.30
C GLN A 252 -8.75 -33.34 -12.11
N VAL A 253 -8.25 -32.95 -10.94
CA VAL A 253 -7.99 -31.56 -10.58
C VAL A 253 -6.49 -31.40 -10.35
N PHE A 254 -5.91 -30.38 -10.96
CA PHE A 254 -4.50 -30.04 -10.84
C PHE A 254 -4.35 -28.67 -10.20
N PHE A 255 -3.37 -28.52 -9.34
CA PHE A 255 -2.97 -27.23 -8.77
C PHE A 255 -1.52 -26.96 -9.13
N LEU A 256 -1.30 -25.87 -9.88
CA LEU A 256 -0.01 -25.50 -10.44
C LEU A 256 0.43 -24.13 -9.92
N GLN A 257 1.71 -24.01 -9.59
CA GLN A 257 2.34 -22.77 -9.14
C GLN A 257 3.65 -22.45 -9.88
N THR A 258 4.21 -23.41 -10.62
CA THR A 258 5.46 -23.14 -11.34
C THR A 258 5.18 -22.31 -12.60
N PRO A 259 6.01 -21.29 -12.90
CA PRO A 259 5.82 -20.44 -14.06
C PRO A 259 5.80 -21.22 -15.39
N GLU A 260 6.62 -22.27 -15.50
CA GLU A 260 6.73 -23.07 -16.72
C GLU A 260 5.48 -23.90 -17.00
N GLU A 261 4.95 -24.59 -16.01
CA GLU A 261 3.78 -25.46 -16.18
C GLU A 261 2.51 -24.62 -16.36
N ILE A 262 2.40 -23.50 -15.64
CA ILE A 262 1.29 -22.56 -15.85
C ILE A 262 1.34 -22.02 -17.27
N LYS A 263 2.51 -21.62 -17.79
CA LYS A 263 2.64 -21.19 -19.20
C LYS A 263 2.23 -22.28 -20.18
N LYS A 264 2.57 -23.55 -19.92
CA LYS A 264 2.13 -24.68 -20.77
C LYS A 264 0.62 -24.86 -20.78
N VAL A 265 -0.03 -24.81 -19.62
CA VAL A 265 -1.49 -24.89 -19.52
C VAL A 265 -2.16 -23.69 -20.17
N LEU A 266 -1.59 -22.49 -20.00
CA LEU A 266 -2.07 -21.29 -20.67
C LEU A 266 -1.84 -21.34 -22.18
N ALA A 267 -0.83 -22.05 -22.69
CA ALA A 267 -0.61 -22.19 -24.14
C ALA A 267 -1.51 -23.24 -24.81
N GLY A 268 -1.93 -24.28 -24.08
CA GLY A 268 -2.81 -25.33 -24.61
C GLY A 268 -4.29 -24.90 -24.68
N LYS A 269 -5.10 -25.59 -25.49
CA LYS A 269 -6.54 -25.28 -25.59
C LYS A 269 -7.27 -25.58 -24.29
N SER A 270 -7.82 -24.53 -23.69
CA SER A 270 -8.56 -24.59 -22.43
C SER A 270 -9.55 -23.44 -22.34
N HIS A 271 -10.65 -23.65 -21.61
CA HIS A 271 -11.61 -22.59 -21.28
C HIS A 271 -11.60 -22.28 -19.79
N LEU A 272 -12.32 -21.23 -19.37
CA LEU A 272 -12.44 -20.87 -17.96
C LEU A 272 -13.08 -21.98 -17.15
N GLY A 273 -12.47 -22.29 -16.01
CA GLY A 273 -13.12 -23.05 -14.95
C GLY A 273 -14.36 -22.32 -14.43
N ASN A 274 -15.28 -23.08 -13.87
CA ASN A 274 -16.57 -22.61 -13.36
C ASN A 274 -16.43 -21.29 -12.60
N VAL A 275 -15.53 -21.22 -11.61
CA VAL A 275 -15.28 -20.05 -10.75
C VAL A 275 -15.24 -18.72 -11.52
N TYR A 276 -14.47 -18.62 -12.61
CA TYR A 276 -14.37 -17.39 -13.42
C TYR A 276 -15.35 -17.30 -14.58
N ARG A 277 -15.76 -18.46 -15.10
CA ARG A 277 -16.79 -18.57 -16.14
C ARG A 277 -18.07 -17.87 -15.71
N HIS A 278 -18.36 -17.83 -14.42
CA HIS A 278 -19.61 -17.30 -13.90
C HIS A 278 -19.78 -15.79 -13.92
N PHE A 279 -18.75 -15.01 -13.59
CA PHE A 279 -18.83 -13.56 -13.76
C PHE A 279 -18.98 -13.23 -15.24
N SER A 280 -18.23 -13.94 -16.10
CA SER A 280 -18.35 -13.83 -17.55
C SER A 280 -19.75 -14.22 -18.05
N GLN A 281 -20.36 -15.29 -17.52
CA GLN A 281 -21.71 -15.75 -17.87
C GLN A 281 -22.82 -14.82 -17.36
N ALA A 282 -22.73 -14.36 -16.11
CA ALA A 282 -23.65 -13.37 -15.55
C ALA A 282 -23.55 -12.07 -16.34
N ALA A 283 -22.32 -11.69 -16.69
CA ALA A 283 -22.04 -10.60 -17.59
C ALA A 283 -22.23 -11.01 -19.05
N GLN A 284 -22.80 -12.16 -19.41
CA GLN A 284 -23.07 -12.55 -20.81
C GLN A 284 -21.95 -12.24 -21.82
N LEU A 285 -20.68 -12.37 -21.39
CA LEU A 285 -19.52 -12.12 -22.23
C LEU A 285 -19.30 -13.33 -23.14
N LYS A 286 -19.06 -13.09 -24.42
CA LYS A 286 -18.90 -14.12 -25.45
C LYS A 286 -17.46 -14.32 -25.88
N TYR A 287 -16.61 -13.29 -25.78
CA TYR A 287 -15.24 -13.34 -26.32
C TYR A 287 -14.15 -13.09 -25.30
N ASP A 288 -14.51 -12.96 -24.02
CA ASP A 288 -13.60 -12.51 -22.98
C ASP A 288 -13.34 -13.58 -21.89
N PHE A 289 -12.23 -13.41 -21.17
CA PHE A 289 -11.65 -14.27 -20.11
C PHE A 289 -10.96 -15.58 -20.56
N VAL A 290 -11.22 -16.07 -21.77
CA VAL A 290 -10.52 -17.24 -22.33
C VAL A 290 -9.44 -16.74 -23.26
N ALA A 291 -8.22 -16.61 -22.76
CA ALA A 291 -7.10 -16.49 -23.64
C ALA A 291 -6.12 -17.61 -23.29
N THR A 292 -5.82 -18.39 -24.31
CA THR A 292 -4.68 -19.28 -24.33
C THR A 292 -3.59 -18.57 -25.15
N ASP A 293 -2.32 -18.87 -24.90
CA ASP A 293 -1.18 -18.23 -25.56
C ASP A 293 -1.28 -18.49 -27.08
N SER A 294 -1.12 -17.44 -27.90
CA SER A 294 -1.39 -17.45 -29.35
C SER A 294 -0.30 -18.14 -30.18
N GLY A 295 0.38 -19.13 -29.64
CA GLY A 295 1.45 -19.86 -30.32
C GLY A 295 0.97 -20.75 -31.47
N ASP A 296 -0.35 -20.84 -31.69
CA ASP A 296 -0.93 -21.74 -32.68
C ASP A 296 -0.63 -21.26 -34.10
N SER A 297 0.18 -22.05 -34.81
CA SER A 297 0.65 -21.84 -36.19
C SER A 297 -0.45 -21.97 -37.25
N HIS A 298 -1.68 -22.27 -36.86
CA HIS A 298 -2.83 -22.34 -37.74
C HIS A 298 -3.42 -20.94 -37.96
N SER A 299 -3.34 -20.48 -39.21
CA SER A 299 -4.01 -19.29 -39.76
C SER A 299 -5.49 -19.19 -39.35
N TYR A 300 -6.14 -18.04 -39.60
CA TYR A 300 -7.61 -17.92 -39.52
C TYR A 300 -8.22 -19.19 -40.14
N GLN A 301 -8.85 -20.04 -39.31
CA GLN A 301 -9.27 -21.36 -39.77
C GLN A 301 -10.42 -21.17 -40.76
N ASN A 302 -10.38 -21.89 -41.87
CA ASN A 302 -11.38 -21.75 -42.92
C ASN A 302 -12.66 -22.52 -42.57
N ASN A 303 -13.80 -21.94 -42.97
CA ASN A 303 -15.20 -22.41 -42.84
C ASN A 303 -15.85 -22.30 -41.45
N ASP A 304 -16.06 -21.06 -40.97
CA ASP A 304 -16.94 -20.66 -39.84
C ASP A 304 -16.29 -20.46 -38.46
N GLN A 305 -15.00 -20.77 -38.27
CA GLN A 305 -14.30 -20.56 -36.99
C GLN A 305 -13.16 -19.54 -37.11
N ILE A 306 -13.54 -18.26 -37.08
CA ILE A 306 -12.56 -17.18 -36.96
C ILE A 306 -11.91 -17.26 -35.58
N ASN A 307 -10.58 -17.24 -35.57
CA ASN A 307 -9.81 -17.06 -34.35
C ASN A 307 -9.98 -15.62 -33.85
N VAL A 308 -11.07 -15.37 -33.09
CA VAL A 308 -11.42 -14.05 -32.53
C VAL A 308 -10.29 -13.49 -31.68
N TRP A 309 -9.57 -14.35 -30.97
CA TRP A 309 -8.40 -13.93 -30.19
C TRP A 309 -7.29 -13.36 -31.06
N LYS A 310 -6.95 -14.00 -32.19
CA LYS A 310 -5.96 -13.48 -33.14
C LYS A 310 -6.37 -12.11 -33.69
N LEU A 311 -7.66 -11.92 -33.99
CA LEU A 311 -8.21 -10.62 -34.38
C LEU A 311 -8.01 -9.56 -33.29
N ILE A 312 -8.42 -9.86 -32.04
CA ILE A 312 -8.24 -8.97 -30.89
C ILE A 312 -6.76 -8.63 -30.65
N HIS A 313 -5.88 -9.63 -30.66
CA HIS A 313 -4.45 -9.48 -30.43
C HIS A 313 -3.79 -8.60 -31.49
N ASN A 314 -4.07 -8.85 -32.77
CA ASN A 314 -3.54 -8.05 -33.87
C ASN A 314 -4.09 -6.61 -33.84
N ALA A 315 -5.38 -6.43 -33.52
CA ALA A 315 -5.98 -5.11 -33.41
C ALA A 315 -5.32 -4.30 -32.27
N PHE A 316 -5.16 -4.88 -31.08
CA PHE A 316 -4.42 -4.23 -29.99
C PHE A 316 -2.96 -3.97 -30.37
N GLY A 317 -2.30 -4.92 -31.05
CA GLY A 317 -0.94 -4.74 -31.54
C GLY A 317 -0.79 -3.54 -32.48
N GLN A 318 -1.80 -3.22 -33.29
CA GLN A 318 -1.82 -2.01 -34.12
C GLN A 318 -2.08 -0.74 -33.30
N VAL A 319 -3.04 -0.77 -32.38
CA VAL A 319 -3.45 0.41 -31.59
C VAL A 319 -2.36 0.83 -30.60
N LEU A 320 -1.77 -0.12 -29.89
CA LEU A 320 -0.80 0.14 -28.83
C LEU A 320 0.58 0.51 -29.38
N LYS A 321 0.84 0.21 -30.66
CA LYS A 321 2.10 0.55 -31.34
C LYS A 321 2.17 2.07 -31.52
N GLY A 322 3.01 2.72 -30.69
CA GLY A 322 3.22 4.17 -30.72
C GLY A 322 2.51 4.94 -29.61
N ASP A 323 1.76 4.25 -28.72
CA ASP A 323 1.03 4.91 -27.63
C ASP A 323 1.91 5.47 -26.51
N ARG A 324 3.24 5.27 -26.58
CA ARG A 324 4.20 5.78 -25.60
C ARG A 324 4.00 7.25 -25.27
N GLN A 325 3.97 8.12 -26.28
CA GLN A 325 3.82 9.57 -26.06
C GLN A 325 2.49 9.93 -25.41
N ARG A 326 1.41 9.23 -25.78
CA ARG A 326 0.08 9.41 -25.18
C ARG A 326 0.09 9.00 -23.70
N ILE A 327 0.70 7.86 -23.38
CA ILE A 327 0.81 7.34 -22.02
C ILE A 327 1.65 8.29 -21.16
N GLU A 328 2.79 8.76 -21.66
CA GLU A 328 3.65 9.73 -20.96
C GLU A 328 2.89 11.04 -20.71
N TYR A 329 2.21 11.58 -21.73
CA TYR A 329 1.39 12.80 -21.61
C TYR A 329 0.28 12.68 -20.56
N LEU A 330 -0.51 11.61 -20.62
CA LEU A 330 -1.60 11.40 -19.66
C LEU A 330 -1.05 11.14 -18.25
N THR A 331 0.09 10.47 -18.12
CA THR A 331 0.76 10.27 -16.83
C THR A 331 1.11 11.62 -16.20
N ASP A 332 1.74 12.53 -16.96
CA ASP A 332 2.08 13.87 -16.48
C ASP A 332 0.84 14.67 -16.10
N LYS A 333 -0.19 14.66 -16.96
CA LYS A 333 -1.45 15.36 -16.72
C LYS A 333 -2.09 14.93 -15.39
N HIS A 334 -2.24 13.62 -15.19
CA HIS A 334 -2.92 13.08 -14.02
C HIS A 334 -2.06 13.15 -12.76
N LEU A 335 -0.74 12.96 -12.83
CA LEU A 335 0.17 13.15 -11.68
C LEU A 335 0.09 14.59 -11.16
N ASN A 336 0.13 15.55 -12.08
CA ASN A 336 0.00 16.96 -11.73
C ASN A 336 -1.34 17.25 -11.05
N ASN A 337 -2.43 16.64 -11.50
CA ASN A 337 -3.78 16.86 -10.95
C ASN A 337 -4.05 16.15 -9.63
N THR A 338 -3.20 15.20 -9.23
CA THR A 338 -3.41 14.36 -8.04
C THR A 338 -2.28 14.58 -7.03
N PHE A 339 -1.14 13.90 -7.21
CA PHE A 339 0.02 13.95 -6.31
C PHE A 339 0.48 15.38 -6.06
N PHE A 340 0.64 16.14 -7.14
CA PHE A 340 1.19 17.49 -7.07
C PHE A 340 0.13 18.58 -6.99
N ALA A 341 -1.14 18.23 -6.74
CA ALA A 341 -2.18 19.20 -6.44
C ALA A 341 -2.11 19.66 -4.97
N LYS A 342 -1.83 18.74 -4.03
CA LYS A 342 -1.80 19.07 -2.60
C LYS A 342 -0.44 18.69 -2.01
N LYS A 343 0.13 19.55 -1.15
CA LYS A 343 1.39 19.28 -0.43
C LYS A 343 1.33 18.05 0.50
N THR A 344 0.12 17.72 0.95
CA THR A 344 -0.18 16.52 1.72
C THR A 344 -1.39 15.86 1.10
N PHE A 345 -1.36 14.55 0.95
CA PHE A 345 -2.44 13.77 0.35
C PHE A 345 -2.52 12.37 0.98
N GLU A 346 -3.68 11.73 0.86
CA GLU A 346 -3.88 10.33 1.21
C GLU A 346 -3.52 9.48 -0.01
N LEU A 347 -2.59 8.53 0.17
CA LEU A 347 -2.01 7.79 -0.94
C LEU A 347 -3.08 7.05 -1.74
N ASP A 348 -4.02 6.38 -1.07
CA ASP A 348 -5.10 5.61 -1.68
C ASP A 348 -6.02 6.47 -2.53
N THR A 349 -6.61 7.50 -1.92
CA THR A 349 -7.51 8.43 -2.60
C THR A 349 -6.81 9.10 -3.77
N THR A 350 -5.50 9.39 -3.64
CA THR A 350 -4.70 10.01 -4.71
C THR A 350 -4.44 9.03 -5.84
N PHE A 351 -4.10 7.78 -5.52
CA PHE A 351 -3.84 6.71 -6.48
C PHE A 351 -5.09 6.32 -7.25
N ASP A 352 -6.22 6.12 -6.56
CA ASP A 352 -7.48 5.79 -7.23
C ASP A 352 -7.88 6.88 -8.22
N ASN A 353 -7.81 8.16 -7.82
CA ASN A 353 -8.10 9.29 -8.71
C ASN A 353 -7.09 9.39 -9.86
N PHE A 354 -5.81 9.08 -9.60
CA PHE A 354 -4.77 9.10 -10.61
C PHE A 354 -5.01 8.03 -11.68
N PHE A 355 -5.12 6.76 -11.27
CA PHE A 355 -5.30 5.64 -12.18
C PHE A 355 -6.67 5.67 -12.85
N SER A 356 -7.75 5.97 -12.12
CA SER A 356 -9.09 6.08 -12.72
C SER A 356 -9.16 7.25 -13.70
N GLY A 357 -8.58 8.41 -13.37
CA GLY A 357 -8.55 9.57 -14.25
C GLY A 357 -7.77 9.29 -15.53
N PHE A 358 -6.55 8.77 -15.37
CA PHE A 358 -5.72 8.35 -16.48
C PHE A 358 -6.46 7.36 -17.37
N TRP A 359 -7.03 6.31 -16.78
CA TRP A 359 -7.57 5.19 -17.53
C TRP A 359 -8.87 5.54 -18.24
N ALA A 360 -9.74 6.34 -17.60
CA ALA A 360 -10.95 6.85 -18.22
C ALA A 360 -10.63 7.68 -19.48
N GLU A 361 -9.68 8.61 -19.40
CA GLU A 361 -9.28 9.44 -20.54
C GLU A 361 -8.51 8.64 -21.60
N TYR A 362 -7.69 7.67 -21.19
CA TYR A 362 -6.99 6.79 -22.12
C TYR A 362 -7.97 5.91 -22.93
N LEU A 363 -8.92 5.26 -22.25
CA LEU A 363 -9.90 4.38 -22.87
C LEU A 363 -10.91 5.15 -23.73
N PHE A 364 -11.53 6.19 -23.17
CA PHE A 364 -12.73 6.82 -23.74
C PHE A 364 -12.51 8.28 -24.17
N GLY A 365 -11.38 8.89 -23.83
CA GLY A 365 -11.15 10.33 -24.04
C GLY A 365 -11.87 11.22 -23.02
N GLN A 366 -11.94 12.52 -23.30
CA GLN A 366 -12.42 13.53 -22.33
C GLN A 366 -13.94 13.58 -22.15
N ALA A 367 -14.69 12.85 -23.00
CA ALA A 367 -16.15 12.83 -22.95
C ALA A 367 -16.72 12.02 -21.77
N VAL A 368 -15.91 11.16 -21.15
CA VAL A 368 -16.31 10.39 -19.96
C VAL A 368 -15.72 11.04 -18.72
N SER A 369 -16.57 11.47 -17.79
CA SER A 369 -16.11 12.06 -16.55
C SER A 369 -15.54 11.01 -15.60
N LEU A 370 -14.52 11.41 -14.84
CA LEU A 370 -13.90 10.57 -13.80
C LEU A 370 -14.93 10.01 -12.82
N GLU A 371 -15.86 10.85 -12.36
CA GLU A 371 -16.91 10.46 -11.42
C GLU A 371 -17.82 9.36 -11.98
N SER A 372 -18.23 9.48 -13.25
CA SER A 372 -19.08 8.48 -13.90
C SER A 372 -18.34 7.16 -14.10
N TYR A 373 -17.06 7.23 -14.50
CA TYR A 373 -16.19 6.06 -14.61
C TYR A 373 -16.01 5.34 -13.27
N GLN A 374 -15.61 6.06 -12.22
CA GLN A 374 -15.43 5.51 -10.87
C GLN A 374 -16.71 4.88 -10.33
N ARG A 375 -17.87 5.54 -10.51
CA ARG A 375 -19.17 4.99 -10.09
C ARG A 375 -19.45 3.63 -10.74
N ASN A 376 -19.28 3.54 -12.06
CA ASN A 376 -19.49 2.30 -12.80
C ASN A 376 -18.48 1.21 -12.42
N ARG A 377 -17.18 1.53 -12.39
CA ARG A 377 -16.12 0.61 -11.95
C ARG A 377 -16.40 0.09 -10.54
N ASN A 378 -16.75 0.95 -9.58
CA ASN A 378 -17.01 0.55 -8.20
C ASN A 378 -18.24 -0.34 -8.05
N GLN A 379 -19.31 -0.08 -8.81
CA GLN A 379 -20.48 -0.95 -8.87
C GLN A 379 -20.08 -2.34 -9.38
N LEU A 380 -19.32 -2.40 -10.47
CA LEU A 380 -18.85 -3.66 -11.05
C LEU A 380 -17.87 -4.41 -10.13
N LEU A 381 -16.93 -3.72 -9.49
CA LEU A 381 -16.04 -4.30 -8.48
C LEU A 381 -16.81 -4.84 -7.27
N THR A 382 -17.89 -4.19 -6.87
CA THR A 382 -18.76 -4.67 -5.79
C THR A 382 -19.48 -5.95 -6.19
N ILE A 383 -20.01 -6.01 -7.42
CA ILE A 383 -20.61 -7.22 -7.97
C ILE A 383 -19.56 -8.34 -8.05
N MET A 384 -18.36 -8.04 -8.55
CA MET A 384 -17.24 -8.99 -8.54
C MET A 384 -16.93 -9.46 -7.13
N LYS A 385 -16.86 -8.57 -6.14
CA LYS A 385 -16.62 -8.95 -4.74
C LYS A 385 -17.71 -9.84 -4.17
N GLN A 386 -18.97 -9.57 -4.46
CA GLN A 386 -20.07 -10.45 -4.07
C GLN A 386 -19.98 -11.81 -4.78
N CYS A 387 -19.54 -11.82 -6.04
CA CYS A 387 -19.39 -13.05 -6.83
C CYS A 387 -18.15 -13.88 -6.43
N PHE A 388 -17.05 -13.25 -6.04
CA PHE A 388 -15.74 -13.90 -5.85
C PHE A 388 -15.24 -13.90 -4.39
N TYR A 389 -15.47 -12.84 -3.62
CA TYR A 389 -14.80 -12.59 -2.34
C TYR A 389 -15.67 -12.87 -1.10
N ASN A 390 -16.99 -12.73 -1.18
CA ASN A 390 -17.87 -12.91 -0.02
C ASN A 390 -18.45 -14.33 0.11
N ASN A 391 -17.85 -15.32 -0.54
CA ASN A 391 -18.40 -16.68 -0.57
C ASN A 391 -17.37 -17.72 -0.11
N TYR A 392 -17.58 -18.25 1.10
CA TYR A 392 -16.77 -19.30 1.72
C TYR A 392 -16.70 -20.62 0.93
N TYR A 393 -17.58 -20.85 -0.06
CA TYR A 393 -17.80 -22.17 -0.67
C TYR A 393 -17.22 -22.38 -2.09
N LYS A 394 -16.55 -21.38 -2.68
CA LYS A 394 -16.39 -21.34 -4.16
C LYS A 394 -15.17 -21.99 -4.78
N ILE A 395 -14.24 -22.48 -4.00
CA ILE A 395 -12.95 -22.97 -4.53
C ILE A 395 -13.13 -24.29 -5.26
N LEU A 396 -14.11 -25.06 -4.83
CA LEU A 396 -14.62 -26.21 -5.53
C LEU A 396 -16.14 -26.11 -5.53
N ASP A 397 -16.68 -25.25 -6.39
CA ASP A 397 -18.01 -25.42 -6.95
C ASP A 397 -17.86 -26.18 -8.29
N PRO A 398 -17.59 -27.50 -8.28
CA PRO A 398 -17.22 -28.24 -9.49
C PRO A 398 -18.45 -28.41 -10.41
N ILE A 399 -19.64 -28.13 -9.86
CA ILE A 399 -20.96 -28.35 -10.45
C ILE A 399 -21.71 -27.04 -10.75
N GLY A 400 -21.22 -25.88 -10.30
CA GLY A 400 -21.78 -24.56 -10.59
C GLY A 400 -23.06 -24.19 -9.81
N LEU A 401 -23.42 -24.96 -8.77
CA LEU A 401 -24.68 -24.83 -8.03
C LEU A 401 -24.71 -23.56 -7.17
N THR A 402 -23.64 -23.32 -6.41
CA THR A 402 -23.53 -22.08 -5.63
C THR A 402 -23.53 -20.89 -6.56
N THR A 403 -23.09 -21.07 -7.80
CA THR A 403 -22.98 -19.94 -8.70
C THR A 403 -24.26 -19.61 -9.46
N TRP A 404 -25.09 -20.60 -9.79
CA TRP A 404 -26.44 -20.34 -10.31
C TRP A 404 -27.24 -19.41 -9.39
N ILE A 405 -27.20 -19.67 -8.08
CA ILE A 405 -27.92 -18.90 -7.04
C ILE A 405 -27.49 -17.43 -7.01
N TYR A 406 -26.18 -17.15 -7.08
CA TYR A 406 -25.65 -15.79 -6.95
C TYR A 406 -25.72 -14.99 -8.25
N SER A 407 -25.67 -15.63 -9.42
CA SER A 407 -25.84 -14.90 -10.69
C SER A 407 -27.21 -14.21 -10.75
N HIS A 408 -28.25 -14.86 -10.21
CA HIS A 408 -29.61 -14.34 -10.23
C HIS A 408 -29.78 -13.06 -9.40
N SER A 409 -29.06 -12.92 -8.29
CA SER A 409 -29.20 -11.77 -7.38
C SER A 409 -28.47 -10.50 -7.86
N VAL A 410 -27.50 -10.62 -8.76
CA VAL A 410 -26.69 -9.47 -9.25
C VAL A 410 -26.94 -9.09 -10.71
N ASN A 411 -27.74 -9.87 -11.46
CA ASN A 411 -27.97 -9.69 -12.90
C ASN A 411 -28.44 -8.27 -13.29
N ASN A 412 -29.35 -7.68 -12.53
CA ASN A 412 -29.88 -6.34 -12.83
C ASN A 412 -28.79 -5.26 -12.75
N LEU A 413 -27.99 -5.30 -11.67
CA LEU A 413 -26.89 -4.34 -11.46
C LEU A 413 -25.78 -4.50 -12.51
N LEU A 414 -25.51 -5.74 -12.94
CA LEU A 414 -24.52 -6.04 -13.96
C LEU A 414 -24.97 -5.59 -15.35
N THR A 415 -26.25 -5.75 -15.66
CA THR A 415 -26.87 -5.26 -16.90
C THR A 415 -26.82 -3.74 -16.98
N GLU A 416 -27.13 -3.05 -15.88
CA GLU A 416 -26.98 -1.60 -15.78
C GLU A 416 -25.53 -1.18 -16.00
N GLY A 417 -24.59 -1.83 -15.30
CA GLY A 417 -23.16 -1.56 -15.43
C GLY A 417 -22.67 -1.67 -16.88
N LYS A 418 -23.11 -2.70 -17.61
CA LYS A 418 -22.82 -2.87 -19.04
C LYS A 418 -23.40 -1.78 -19.92
N LYS A 419 -24.65 -1.38 -19.67
CA LYS A 419 -25.31 -0.33 -20.44
C LYS A 419 -24.57 1.00 -20.30
N THR A 420 -24.01 1.27 -19.12
CA THR A 420 -23.13 2.43 -18.90
C THR A 420 -21.86 2.33 -19.74
N ILE A 421 -21.21 1.16 -19.81
CA ILE A 421 -20.02 0.94 -20.65
C ILE A 421 -20.32 1.19 -22.13
N GLN A 422 -21.44 0.66 -22.63
CA GLN A 422 -21.89 0.91 -24.00
C GLN A 422 -22.11 2.42 -24.26
N THR A 423 -22.60 3.14 -23.27
CA THR A 423 -22.75 4.60 -23.33
C THR A 423 -21.40 5.30 -23.38
N PHE A 424 -20.42 4.85 -22.59
CA PHE A 424 -19.03 5.35 -22.66
C PHE A 424 -18.41 5.13 -24.04
N ILE A 425 -18.52 3.91 -24.59
CA ILE A 425 -18.02 3.57 -25.93
C ILE A 425 -18.65 4.47 -27.00
N LYS A 426 -19.97 4.70 -26.92
CA LYS A 426 -20.69 5.56 -27.86
C LYS A 426 -20.23 7.03 -27.79
N ASN A 427 -19.98 7.53 -26.58
CA ASN A 427 -19.59 8.92 -26.36
C ASN A 427 -18.08 9.16 -26.48
N SER A 428 -17.29 8.12 -26.72
CA SER A 428 -15.83 8.21 -26.69
C SER A 428 -15.29 9.15 -27.76
N SER A 429 -14.24 9.91 -27.40
CA SER A 429 -13.53 10.79 -28.33
C SER A 429 -12.92 9.99 -29.49
N VAL A 430 -12.81 10.61 -30.67
CA VAL A 430 -12.31 9.94 -31.90
C VAL A 430 -10.90 9.38 -31.71
N ASP A 431 -10.06 10.09 -30.96
CA ASP A 431 -8.68 9.68 -30.69
C ASP A 431 -8.57 8.62 -29.59
N SER A 432 -9.65 8.30 -28.86
CA SER A 432 -9.63 7.37 -27.72
C SER A 432 -9.14 5.97 -28.10
N MET A 433 -8.60 5.22 -27.13
CA MET A 433 -8.11 3.85 -27.39
C MET A 433 -9.24 2.95 -27.91
N VAL A 434 -10.45 3.08 -27.34
CA VAL A 434 -11.63 2.29 -27.76
C VAL A 434 -12.01 2.54 -29.21
N LYS A 435 -12.01 3.81 -29.67
CA LYS A 435 -12.35 4.13 -31.07
C LYS A 435 -11.30 3.64 -32.06
N ARG A 436 -10.02 3.83 -31.74
CA ARG A 436 -8.93 3.28 -32.56
C ARG A 436 -8.94 1.75 -32.61
N PHE A 437 -9.33 1.10 -31.52
CA PHE A 437 -9.47 -0.35 -31.46
C PHE A 437 -10.66 -0.85 -32.28
N GLU A 438 -11.81 -0.18 -32.23
CA GLU A 438 -12.95 -0.45 -33.11
C GLU A 438 -12.55 -0.35 -34.60
N GLU A 439 -11.84 0.72 -34.98
CA GLU A 439 -11.31 0.91 -36.34
C GLU A 439 -10.31 -0.18 -36.74
N ALA A 440 -9.41 -0.58 -35.85
CA ALA A 440 -8.46 -1.65 -36.11
C ALA A 440 -9.14 -3.02 -36.31
N LEU A 441 -10.17 -3.33 -35.50
CA LEU A 441 -10.98 -4.54 -35.67
C LEU A 441 -11.68 -4.56 -37.04
N LEU A 442 -12.29 -3.44 -37.44
CA LEU A 442 -12.96 -3.30 -38.73
C LEU A 442 -11.96 -3.47 -39.89
N ARG A 443 -10.80 -2.83 -39.79
CA ARG A 443 -9.75 -2.87 -40.81
C ARG A 443 -9.20 -4.28 -41.00
N ILE A 444 -8.89 -4.98 -39.92
CA ILE A 444 -8.37 -6.36 -40.00
C ILE A 444 -9.45 -7.31 -40.53
N ASN A 445 -10.72 -7.14 -40.11
CA ASN A 445 -11.85 -7.91 -40.64
C ASN A 445 -11.97 -7.80 -42.17
N GLU A 446 -11.75 -6.59 -42.71
CA GLU A 446 -11.74 -6.34 -44.16
C GLU A 446 -10.49 -6.93 -44.84
N GLN A 447 -9.29 -6.64 -44.32
CA GLN A 447 -8.01 -7.07 -44.89
C GLN A 447 -7.87 -8.59 -44.96
N GLU A 448 -8.25 -9.28 -43.89
CA GLU A 448 -8.17 -10.74 -43.77
C GLU A 448 -9.43 -11.43 -44.32
N LYS A 449 -10.39 -10.67 -44.87
CA LYS A 449 -11.65 -11.16 -45.45
C LYS A 449 -12.43 -12.09 -44.52
N LEU A 450 -12.51 -11.72 -43.25
CA LEU A 450 -13.12 -12.58 -42.22
C LEU A 450 -14.65 -12.60 -42.31
N GLY A 451 -15.30 -11.59 -42.90
CA GLY A 451 -16.75 -11.57 -43.09
C GLY A 451 -17.55 -11.45 -41.79
N LEU A 452 -16.95 -10.94 -40.69
CA LEU A 452 -17.68 -10.63 -39.47
C LEU A 452 -18.60 -9.43 -39.69
N THR A 453 -19.83 -9.51 -39.16
CA THR A 453 -20.78 -8.39 -39.20
C THR A 453 -20.35 -7.27 -38.25
N LYS A 454 -20.88 -6.06 -38.45
CA LYS A 454 -20.61 -4.92 -37.57
C LYS A 454 -21.10 -5.18 -36.14
N GLU A 455 -22.21 -5.89 -35.98
CA GLU A 455 -22.78 -6.26 -34.69
C GLU A 455 -21.83 -7.19 -33.93
N LYS A 456 -21.20 -8.14 -34.63
CA LYS A 456 -20.22 -9.06 -34.05
C LYS A 456 -18.96 -8.32 -33.60
N ILE A 457 -18.49 -7.35 -34.38
CA ILE A 457 -17.35 -6.50 -34.00
C ILE A 457 -17.69 -5.62 -32.79
N ALA A 458 -18.89 -5.03 -32.76
CA ALA A 458 -19.36 -4.25 -31.62
C ALA A 458 -19.46 -5.10 -30.35
N GLU A 459 -19.84 -6.38 -30.48
CA GLU A 459 -19.86 -7.32 -29.36
C GLU A 459 -18.45 -7.64 -28.85
N ILE A 460 -17.50 -7.91 -29.74
CA ILE A 460 -16.08 -8.11 -29.40
C ILE A 460 -15.53 -6.87 -28.67
N LEU A 461 -15.83 -5.68 -29.19
CA LEU A 461 -15.44 -4.41 -28.60
C LEU A 461 -15.99 -4.27 -27.17
N ASN A 462 -17.29 -4.46 -26.99
CA ASN A 462 -17.94 -4.33 -25.68
C ASN A 462 -17.34 -5.28 -24.64
N ASP A 463 -17.10 -6.53 -25.02
CA ASP A 463 -16.50 -7.53 -24.13
C ASP A 463 -15.06 -7.15 -23.75
N CYS A 464 -14.23 -6.72 -24.71
CA CYS A 464 -12.87 -6.28 -24.43
C CYS A 464 -12.82 -5.04 -23.52
N VAL A 465 -13.71 -4.06 -23.75
CA VAL A 465 -13.77 -2.84 -22.94
C VAL A 465 -14.24 -3.13 -21.52
N PHE A 466 -15.17 -4.08 -21.36
CA PHE A 466 -15.60 -4.55 -20.05
C PHE A 466 -14.43 -5.10 -19.23
N ASP A 467 -13.54 -5.89 -19.83
CA ASP A 467 -12.32 -6.38 -19.16
C ASP A 467 -11.39 -5.25 -18.74
N LEU A 468 -11.17 -4.30 -19.65
CA LEU A 468 -10.21 -3.21 -19.47
C LEU A 468 -10.62 -2.21 -18.39
N ILE A 469 -11.89 -2.16 -17.97
CA ILE A 469 -12.32 -1.28 -16.87
C ILE A 469 -11.66 -1.63 -15.53
N PHE A 470 -11.25 -2.88 -15.34
CA PHE A 470 -10.60 -3.35 -14.11
C PHE A 470 -9.08 -3.38 -14.18
N GLU A 471 -8.50 -2.94 -15.30
CA GLU A 471 -7.05 -2.84 -15.41
C GLU A 471 -6.41 -1.81 -14.47
N PRO A 472 -6.99 -0.61 -14.22
CA PRO A 472 -6.40 0.34 -13.28
C PRO A 472 -6.28 -0.22 -11.87
N ASP A 473 -7.17 -1.12 -11.43
CA ASP A 473 -7.09 -1.77 -10.11
C ASP A 473 -5.78 -2.56 -9.91
N PHE A 474 -5.32 -3.26 -10.96
CA PHE A 474 -4.07 -4.01 -10.88
C PHE A 474 -2.88 -3.05 -10.77
N LEU A 475 -2.84 -2.07 -11.66
CA LEU A 475 -1.77 -1.07 -11.72
C LEU A 475 -1.71 -0.23 -10.44
N GLU A 476 -2.86 0.16 -9.92
CA GLU A 476 -3.03 0.87 -8.66
C GLU A 476 -2.40 0.09 -7.52
N ASN A 477 -2.76 -1.18 -7.35
CA ASN A 477 -2.23 -2.02 -6.27
C ASN A 477 -0.70 -2.22 -6.37
N VAL A 478 -0.19 -2.52 -7.58
CA VAL A 478 1.26 -2.68 -7.82
C VAL A 478 2.01 -1.40 -7.46
N MET A 479 1.55 -0.28 -7.98
CA MET A 479 2.25 0.99 -7.82
C MET A 479 2.09 1.53 -6.41
N TYR A 480 0.97 1.25 -5.74
CA TYR A 480 0.75 1.59 -4.35
C TYR A 480 1.78 0.90 -3.47
N GLU A 481 1.90 -0.42 -3.60
CA GLU A 481 2.86 -1.23 -2.83
C GLU A 481 4.31 -0.83 -3.13
N ALA A 482 4.61 -0.54 -4.39
CA ALA A 482 5.91 -0.01 -4.80
C ALA A 482 6.21 1.33 -4.11
N LEU A 483 5.31 2.31 -4.21
CA LEU A 483 5.56 3.62 -3.63
C LEU A 483 5.54 3.57 -2.10
N ALA A 484 4.63 2.83 -1.47
CA ALA A 484 4.61 2.62 -0.03
C ALA A 484 5.95 2.05 0.48
N PHE A 485 6.51 1.06 -0.23
CA PHE A 485 7.84 0.53 0.06
C PHE A 485 8.93 1.59 -0.12
N ALA A 486 8.93 2.33 -1.23
CA ALA A 486 9.92 3.39 -1.47
C ALA A 486 9.90 4.47 -0.39
N VAL A 487 8.71 4.90 0.05
CA VAL A 487 8.55 5.92 1.10
C VAL A 487 9.01 5.39 2.46
N LYS A 488 8.66 4.15 2.82
CA LYS A 488 9.05 3.54 4.11
C LYS A 488 10.55 3.35 4.23
N GLU A 489 11.20 2.89 3.16
CA GLU A 489 12.63 2.62 3.13
C GLU A 489 13.48 3.86 2.81
N ASN A 490 12.84 5.02 2.60
CA ASN A 490 13.50 6.24 2.13
C ASN A 490 14.40 5.97 0.92
N ALA A 491 13.86 5.21 -0.05
CA ALA A 491 14.58 4.69 -1.19
C ALA A 491 15.06 5.82 -2.12
N ASP A 492 16.30 5.71 -2.61
CA ASP A 492 16.84 6.64 -3.59
C ASP A 492 16.38 6.25 -5.00
N LEU A 493 15.33 6.93 -5.48
CA LEU A 493 14.73 6.64 -6.79
C LEU A 493 15.58 7.09 -7.98
N HIS A 494 16.72 7.77 -7.78
CA HIS A 494 17.67 8.04 -8.87
C HIS A 494 18.42 6.79 -9.32
N ASP A 495 18.61 5.81 -8.43
CA ASP A 495 19.25 4.55 -8.77
C ASP A 495 18.28 3.62 -9.51
N PRO A 496 18.53 3.28 -10.80
CA PRO A 496 17.70 2.35 -11.55
C PRO A 496 17.55 0.98 -10.89
N ALA A 497 18.57 0.49 -10.19
CA ALA A 497 18.51 -0.80 -9.49
C ALA A 497 17.55 -0.73 -8.28
N ILE A 498 17.52 0.41 -7.58
CA ILE A 498 16.56 0.65 -6.50
C ILE A 498 15.15 0.75 -7.07
N ARG A 499 14.93 1.47 -8.18
CA ARG A 499 13.61 1.54 -8.86
C ARG A 499 13.11 0.16 -9.25
N GLU A 500 13.97 -0.68 -9.81
CA GLU A 500 13.60 -2.03 -10.17
C GLU A 500 13.21 -2.84 -8.92
N LYS A 501 14.00 -2.77 -7.85
CA LYS A 501 13.68 -3.44 -6.57
C LYS A 501 12.33 -2.96 -5.99
N VAL A 502 12.09 -1.66 -6.02
CA VAL A 502 10.85 -1.01 -5.56
C VAL A 502 9.65 -1.53 -6.38
N TYR A 503 9.77 -1.55 -7.70
CA TYR A 503 8.72 -2.05 -8.57
C TYR A 503 8.46 -3.55 -8.39
N GLN A 504 9.51 -4.35 -8.24
CA GLN A 504 9.39 -5.80 -7.98
C GLN A 504 8.67 -6.06 -6.65
N GLN A 505 8.88 -5.23 -5.61
CA GLN A 505 8.07 -5.32 -4.39
C GLN A 505 6.60 -5.04 -4.65
N GLY A 506 6.30 -4.02 -5.44
CA GLY A 506 4.95 -3.73 -5.89
C GLY A 506 4.30 -4.92 -6.59
N MET A 507 5.01 -5.50 -7.55
CA MET A 507 4.57 -6.65 -8.32
C MET A 507 4.32 -7.88 -7.43
N ASN A 508 5.18 -8.14 -6.45
CA ASN A 508 5.02 -9.28 -5.53
C ASN A 508 3.78 -9.20 -4.63
N LYS A 509 3.25 -8.00 -4.41
CA LYS A 509 2.14 -7.76 -3.48
C LYS A 509 0.84 -7.30 -4.14
N GLY A 510 0.92 -6.58 -5.25
CA GLY A 510 -0.19 -5.89 -5.91
C GLY A 510 -1.08 -6.79 -6.79
N TYR A 511 -1.58 -7.91 -6.26
CA TYR A 511 -2.45 -8.81 -7.02
C TYR A 511 -3.93 -8.54 -6.77
N LEU A 512 -4.68 -8.38 -7.84
CA LEU A 512 -6.14 -8.34 -7.78
C LEU A 512 -6.77 -9.73 -7.83
N PHE A 513 -6.15 -10.71 -8.51
CA PHE A 513 -6.68 -12.08 -8.62
C PHE A 513 -5.54 -13.13 -8.71
N PRO A 514 -5.03 -13.62 -7.58
CA PRO A 514 -3.84 -14.45 -7.56
C PRO A 514 -4.07 -15.89 -8.06
N ILE A 515 -5.29 -16.41 -8.01
CA ILE A 515 -5.62 -17.79 -8.43
C ILE A 515 -6.57 -17.76 -9.63
N ARG A 516 -6.27 -18.53 -10.68
CA ARG A 516 -7.16 -18.77 -11.84
C ARG A 516 -7.55 -20.25 -11.94
N SER A 517 -8.65 -20.54 -12.62
CA SER A 517 -9.02 -21.91 -12.98
C SER A 517 -9.30 -22.07 -14.47
N ARG A 518 -8.88 -23.20 -15.04
CA ARG A 518 -9.07 -23.60 -16.43
C ARG A 518 -9.65 -25.01 -16.49
N ILE A 519 -10.42 -25.31 -17.54
CA ILE A 519 -10.77 -26.68 -17.93
C ILE A 519 -10.07 -26.96 -19.25
N LEU A 520 -9.29 -28.05 -19.30
CA LEU A 520 -8.56 -28.44 -20.50
C LEU A 520 -9.51 -29.01 -21.55
N GLU A 521 -9.39 -28.55 -22.79
CA GLU A 521 -10.16 -29.11 -23.93
C GLU A 521 -9.40 -30.24 -24.61
N GLU A 522 -8.07 -30.18 -24.56
CA GLU A 522 -7.16 -31.21 -25.04
C GLU A 522 -6.16 -31.59 -23.94
N ALA A 523 -5.44 -32.69 -24.14
CA ALA A 523 -4.40 -33.08 -23.19
C ALA A 523 -3.19 -32.12 -23.29
N VAL A 524 -2.67 -31.67 -22.16
CA VAL A 524 -1.50 -30.78 -22.09
C VAL A 524 -0.30 -31.55 -21.56
N THR A 525 0.79 -31.56 -22.32
CA THR A 525 2.06 -32.18 -21.89
C THR A 525 2.96 -31.12 -21.26
N LEU A 526 3.38 -31.36 -20.01
CA LEU A 526 4.29 -30.49 -19.27
C LEU A 526 5.76 -30.76 -19.64
N ASN A 527 6.65 -29.84 -19.23
CA ASN A 527 8.08 -29.95 -19.49
C ASN A 527 8.72 -31.22 -18.90
N ASN A 528 8.17 -31.75 -17.81
CA ASN A 528 8.63 -32.98 -17.18
C ASN A 528 8.03 -34.27 -17.82
N GLY A 529 7.31 -34.14 -18.94
CA GLY A 529 6.67 -35.25 -19.65
C GLY A 529 5.33 -35.70 -19.06
N SER A 530 4.87 -35.10 -17.96
CA SER A 530 3.56 -35.41 -17.37
C SER A 530 2.44 -34.91 -18.29
N ILE A 531 1.39 -35.73 -18.46
CA ILE A 531 0.25 -35.42 -19.32
C ILE A 531 -0.95 -35.09 -18.44
N LEU A 532 -1.49 -33.88 -18.60
CA LEU A 532 -2.75 -33.47 -18.00
C LEU A 532 -3.87 -33.83 -18.98
N PRO A 533 -4.78 -34.76 -18.64
CA PRO A 533 -5.81 -35.21 -19.56
C PRO A 533 -6.81 -34.11 -19.95
N ALA A 534 -7.42 -34.23 -21.13
CA ALA A 534 -8.56 -33.42 -21.53
C ALA A 534 -9.72 -33.55 -20.51
N GLY A 535 -10.47 -32.46 -20.29
CA GLY A 535 -11.56 -32.38 -19.31
C GLY A 535 -11.11 -32.15 -17.85
N SER A 536 -9.81 -32.15 -17.58
CA SER A 536 -9.26 -31.86 -16.25
C SER A 536 -9.45 -30.40 -15.86
N ALA A 537 -9.71 -30.16 -14.57
CA ALA A 537 -9.69 -28.81 -14.01
C ALA A 537 -8.28 -28.46 -13.54
N VAL A 538 -7.80 -27.26 -13.86
CA VAL A 538 -6.46 -26.80 -13.49
C VAL A 538 -6.56 -25.46 -12.79
N PHE A 539 -6.12 -25.40 -11.54
CA PHE A 539 -5.96 -24.19 -10.76
C PHE A 539 -4.52 -23.67 -10.91
N LEU A 540 -4.39 -22.37 -11.15
CA LEU A 540 -3.13 -21.68 -11.46
C LEU A 540 -2.90 -20.61 -10.39
N ASP A 541 -1.88 -20.75 -9.56
CA ASP A 541 -1.42 -19.69 -8.66
C ASP A 541 -0.47 -18.76 -9.40
N LEU A 542 -1.05 -17.72 -9.99
CA LEU A 542 -0.34 -16.70 -10.74
C LEU A 542 0.60 -15.88 -9.86
N LYS A 543 0.27 -15.70 -8.58
CA LYS A 543 1.05 -14.91 -7.64
C LYS A 543 2.38 -15.59 -7.32
N THR A 544 2.32 -16.86 -6.94
CA THR A 544 3.54 -17.65 -6.67
C THR A 544 4.38 -17.83 -7.93
N ALA A 545 3.73 -17.91 -9.09
CA ALA A 545 4.40 -18.02 -10.39
C ALA A 545 5.04 -16.70 -10.90
N GLY A 546 4.79 -15.56 -10.25
CA GLY A 546 5.21 -14.26 -10.78
C GLY A 546 4.59 -13.95 -12.16
N LEU A 547 3.38 -14.45 -12.42
CA LEU A 547 2.66 -14.27 -13.68
C LEU A 547 1.52 -13.29 -13.50
N TYR A 548 1.82 -12.01 -13.63
CA TYR A 548 0.90 -10.91 -13.31
C TYR A 548 -0.30 -10.80 -14.25
N HIS A 549 -0.18 -11.34 -15.46
CA HIS A 549 -1.25 -11.37 -16.46
C HIS A 549 -1.37 -12.79 -16.98
N SER A 550 -2.55 -13.41 -16.82
CA SER A 550 -2.79 -14.74 -17.36
C SER A 550 -2.67 -14.73 -18.87
N THR A 551 -3.46 -13.90 -19.55
CA THR A 551 -3.71 -13.88 -21.01
C THR A 551 -4.91 -12.97 -21.29
N GLY A 552 -5.09 -12.39 -22.50
CA GLY A 552 -6.31 -11.64 -22.86
C GLY A 552 -6.08 -10.15 -23.19
N ALA A 553 -7.16 -9.39 -23.38
CA ALA A 553 -7.10 -7.95 -23.69
C ALA A 553 -6.27 -7.18 -22.65
N ARG A 554 -6.50 -7.47 -21.37
CA ARG A 554 -5.68 -6.97 -20.25
C ARG A 554 -4.21 -7.32 -20.34
N ARG A 555 -3.83 -8.51 -20.85
CA ARG A 555 -2.41 -8.84 -21.04
C ARG A 555 -1.78 -7.95 -22.12
N CYS A 556 -2.44 -7.79 -23.26
CA CYS A 556 -1.94 -6.96 -24.37
C CYS A 556 -1.76 -5.50 -23.94
N VAL A 557 -2.80 -4.93 -23.32
CA VAL A 557 -2.81 -3.53 -22.88
C VAL A 557 -1.91 -3.35 -21.65
N GLY A 558 -2.05 -4.19 -20.63
CA GLY A 558 -1.32 -4.09 -19.35
C GLY A 558 0.19 -4.27 -19.49
N GLN A 559 0.68 -5.18 -20.35
CA GLN A 559 2.13 -5.32 -20.60
C GLN A 559 2.71 -4.07 -21.27
N THR A 560 2.04 -3.57 -22.31
CA THR A 560 2.47 -2.38 -23.03
C THR A 560 2.42 -1.16 -22.11
N PHE A 561 1.35 -1.04 -21.33
CA PHE A 561 1.18 0.02 -20.37
C PHE A 561 2.27 -0.02 -19.31
N THR A 562 2.48 -1.15 -18.65
CA THR A 562 3.53 -1.35 -17.64
C THR A 562 4.90 -0.94 -18.16
N HIS A 563 5.23 -1.31 -19.40
CA HIS A 563 6.52 -0.99 -20.00
C HIS A 563 6.74 0.53 -20.15
N TYR A 564 5.75 1.28 -20.66
CA TYR A 564 5.90 2.73 -20.87
C TYR A 564 5.64 3.55 -19.61
N PHE A 565 4.66 3.14 -18.81
CA PHE A 565 4.21 3.85 -17.62
C PHE A 565 5.24 3.81 -16.49
N LYS A 566 5.81 2.63 -16.17
CA LYS A 566 6.65 2.43 -14.97
C LYS A 566 7.83 3.39 -14.96
N GLU A 567 8.61 3.38 -16.03
CA GLU A 567 9.82 4.21 -16.15
C GLU A 567 9.48 5.70 -16.10
N HIS A 568 8.45 6.12 -16.85
CA HIS A 568 8.04 7.52 -16.88
C HIS A 568 7.52 7.99 -15.52
N PHE A 569 6.68 7.19 -14.85
CA PHE A 569 6.18 7.48 -13.52
C PHE A 569 7.32 7.70 -12.52
N PHE A 570 8.30 6.79 -12.46
CA PHE A 570 9.42 6.93 -11.54
C PHE A 570 10.32 8.13 -11.87
N ASN A 571 10.58 8.40 -13.16
CA ASN A 571 11.29 9.61 -13.57
C ASN A 571 10.56 10.88 -13.11
N GLN A 572 9.23 10.91 -13.15
CA GLN A 572 8.47 12.08 -12.70
C GLN A 572 8.51 12.31 -11.18
N ILE A 573 8.76 11.27 -10.39
CA ILE A 573 8.79 11.36 -8.93
C ILE A 573 10.21 11.27 -8.34
N GLU A 574 11.24 11.06 -9.16
CA GLU A 574 12.62 10.89 -8.69
C GLU A 574 13.09 12.06 -7.83
N SER A 575 12.72 13.28 -8.23
CA SER A 575 13.18 14.51 -7.61
C SER A 575 12.39 14.91 -6.35
N VAL A 576 11.45 14.04 -5.95
CA VAL A 576 10.46 14.30 -4.91
C VAL A 576 10.81 13.46 -3.70
N GLU A 577 10.99 14.14 -2.58
CA GLU A 577 11.08 13.48 -1.28
C GLU A 577 9.68 13.31 -0.70
N PHE A 578 9.30 12.07 -0.45
CA PHE A 578 8.06 11.72 0.23
C PHE A 578 8.33 11.45 1.70
N LYS A 579 7.42 11.89 2.57
CA LYS A 579 7.48 11.66 4.01
C LYS A 579 6.12 11.23 4.52
N VAL A 580 6.07 10.07 5.17
CA VAL A 580 4.88 9.59 5.88
C VAL A 580 4.55 10.55 7.03
N LYS A 581 3.32 11.07 7.04
CA LYS A 581 2.76 11.89 8.12
C LYS A 581 1.97 11.07 9.10
N GLU A 582 1.22 10.10 8.57
CA GLU A 582 0.29 9.29 9.33
C GLU A 582 0.19 7.95 8.62
N VAL A 583 0.14 6.88 9.42
CA VAL A 583 -0.19 5.54 8.98
C VAL A 583 -1.48 5.18 9.69
N THR A 584 -2.51 4.85 8.93
CA THR A 584 -3.76 4.35 9.49
C THR A 584 -4.03 2.93 9.02
N ASP A 585 -4.63 2.14 9.91
CA ASP A 585 -5.17 0.85 9.54
C ASP A 585 -6.59 1.06 8.99
N PRO A 586 -6.90 0.61 7.77
CA PRO A 586 -8.24 0.76 7.24
C PRO A 586 -9.23 -0.12 8.03
N GLN A 587 -10.10 0.51 8.82
CA GLN A 587 -11.11 -0.18 9.64
C GLN A 587 -12.10 -1.03 8.81
N GLU A 588 -12.37 -0.63 7.56
CA GLU A 588 -13.41 -1.22 6.70
C GLU A 588 -13.01 -2.50 5.96
N ARG A 589 -11.76 -2.96 6.08
CA ARG A 589 -11.26 -4.13 5.32
C ARG A 589 -10.62 -5.23 6.16
N GLN A 590 -10.98 -5.32 7.45
CA GLN A 590 -10.82 -6.56 8.23
C GLN A 590 -11.79 -7.63 7.70
N SER A 591 -11.53 -8.08 6.47
CA SER A 591 -12.13 -9.26 5.90
C SER A 591 -11.59 -10.46 6.67
N GLY A 592 -12.47 -11.21 7.33
CA GLY A 592 -12.13 -12.53 7.88
C GLY A 592 -11.77 -13.58 6.80
N ASN A 593 -11.77 -13.19 5.52
CA ASN A 593 -11.41 -14.03 4.38
C ASN A 593 -10.01 -13.66 3.84
N GLU A 594 -9.06 -14.58 4.00
CA GLU A 594 -7.66 -14.46 3.53
C GLU A 594 -7.51 -14.44 2.00
N ASN A 595 -8.58 -14.81 1.25
CA ASN A 595 -8.59 -14.76 -0.21
C ASN A 595 -8.74 -13.34 -0.74
N VAL A 596 -9.15 -12.39 0.09
CA VAL A 596 -9.12 -10.96 -0.23
C VAL A 596 -7.71 -10.45 0.06
N PRO A 597 -6.99 -9.87 -0.92
CA PRO A 597 -5.71 -9.22 -0.66
C PRO A 597 -5.86 -8.26 0.54
N LEU A 598 -5.05 -8.46 1.58
CA LEU A 598 -5.00 -7.52 2.71
C LEU A 598 -4.66 -6.16 2.14
N SER A 599 -5.54 -5.19 2.37
CA SER A 599 -5.31 -3.83 1.91
C SER A 599 -4.09 -3.27 2.65
N PRO A 600 -3.11 -2.69 1.94
CA PRO A 600 -1.95 -2.13 2.61
C PRO A 600 -2.34 -1.01 3.58
N GLU A 601 -1.47 -0.81 4.57
CA GLU A 601 -1.45 0.36 5.45
C GLU A 601 -1.76 1.64 4.66
N ARG A 602 -2.68 2.47 5.18
CA ARG A 602 -3.07 3.71 4.53
C ARG A 602 -2.08 4.81 4.89
N LEU A 603 -1.39 5.33 3.88
CA LEU A 603 -0.37 6.35 4.08
C LEU A 603 -0.93 7.74 3.79
N LYS A 604 -0.87 8.62 4.79
CA LYS A 604 -0.95 10.06 4.54
C LYS A 604 0.47 10.56 4.26
N VAL A 605 0.69 10.98 3.03
CA VAL A 605 2.02 11.33 2.54
C VAL A 605 2.10 12.84 2.33
N SER A 606 3.17 13.42 2.83
CA SER A 606 3.59 14.76 2.42
C SER A 606 4.76 14.65 1.46
N TRP A 607 4.88 15.60 0.55
CA TRP A 607 6.00 15.62 -0.39
C TRP A 607 6.66 16.99 -0.44
N ARG A 608 7.93 17.00 -0.86
CA ARG A 608 8.69 18.20 -1.15
C ARG A 608 9.72 17.91 -2.25
N LEU A 609 10.14 18.96 -2.95
CA LEU A 609 11.27 18.87 -3.88
C LEU A 609 12.58 18.90 -3.10
N LYS A 610 13.53 18.04 -3.45
CA LYS A 610 14.87 18.07 -2.85
C LYS A 610 15.62 19.31 -3.32
N ARG A 611 16.24 20.04 -2.40
CA ARG A 611 16.89 21.34 -2.66
C ARG A 611 18.00 21.24 -3.70
N ASP A 612 18.90 20.27 -3.54
CA ASP A 612 20.12 20.17 -4.35
C ASP A 612 19.83 19.66 -5.78
N GLU A 613 18.66 19.07 -6.01
CA GLU A 613 18.16 18.68 -7.33
C GLU A 613 17.34 19.79 -7.99
N ALA A 614 16.70 20.63 -7.19
CA ALA A 614 15.90 21.75 -7.67
C ALA A 614 16.76 22.98 -8.03
N MET A 615 17.90 23.16 -7.36
CA MET A 615 18.75 24.33 -7.54
C MET A 615 20.23 24.00 -7.57
N ARG A 616 20.94 24.56 -8.55
CA ARG A 616 22.40 24.47 -8.62
C ARG A 616 23.02 25.30 -7.50
N GLN A 617 23.89 24.66 -6.72
CA GLN A 617 24.75 25.37 -5.77
C GLN A 617 25.74 26.25 -6.54
N MET A 618 25.94 27.49 -6.09
CA MET A 618 26.96 28.38 -6.62
C MET A 618 28.30 28.09 -5.94
N PRO A 619 29.30 27.48 -6.63
CA PRO A 619 30.51 26.94 -6.00
C PRO A 619 31.44 27.97 -5.33
N HIS A 620 31.30 29.25 -5.68
CA HIS A 620 32.19 30.32 -5.20
C HIS A 620 31.47 31.44 -4.43
N HIS A 621 30.21 31.23 -4.02
CA HIS A 621 29.47 32.21 -3.23
C HIS A 621 29.12 31.59 -1.89
N THR A 622 29.94 31.90 -0.89
CA THR A 622 29.66 31.57 0.52
C THR A 622 29.70 32.85 1.35
N TYR A 623 28.62 33.17 2.07
CA TYR A 623 28.56 34.33 2.97
C TYR A 623 28.27 33.86 4.39
N LYS A 624 29.14 34.23 5.34
CA LYS A 624 29.08 33.77 6.74
C LYS A 624 28.92 32.24 6.89
N GLY A 625 29.59 31.47 6.02
CA GLY A 625 29.56 29.99 6.04
C GLY A 625 28.34 29.35 5.36
N ASN A 626 27.41 30.12 4.78
CA ASN A 626 26.24 29.61 4.08
C ASN A 626 26.44 29.59 2.55
N GLN A 627 25.92 28.55 1.88
CA GLN A 627 25.99 28.37 0.43
C GLN A 627 24.87 29.14 -0.30
N PHE A 628 25.18 29.72 -1.46
CA PHE A 628 24.19 30.34 -2.35
C PHE A 628 23.70 29.37 -3.42
N PHE A 629 22.46 29.57 -3.86
CA PHE A 629 21.80 28.76 -4.89
C PHE A 629 21.31 29.64 -6.03
N ASP A 630 21.42 29.11 -7.25
CA ASP A 630 20.83 29.71 -8.43
C ASP A 630 19.36 29.29 -8.55
N VAL A 631 18.45 30.20 -8.22
CA VAL A 631 17.00 29.97 -8.34
C VAL A 631 16.56 29.81 -9.80
N LEU A 632 17.29 30.41 -10.74
CA LEU A 632 16.92 30.34 -12.16
C LEU A 632 17.12 28.94 -12.74
N SER A 633 17.99 28.11 -12.15
CA SER A 633 18.12 26.72 -12.59
C SER A 633 16.84 25.90 -12.40
N LEU A 634 15.90 26.34 -11.55
CA LEU A 634 14.56 25.74 -11.49
C LEU A 634 13.84 25.83 -12.82
N GLN A 635 14.03 26.92 -13.56
CA GLN A 635 13.34 27.18 -14.82
C GLN A 635 13.89 26.31 -15.95
N GLU A 636 15.14 25.88 -15.83
CA GLU A 636 15.76 24.91 -16.75
C GLU A 636 15.13 23.52 -16.60
N ASN A 637 14.62 23.18 -15.41
CA ASN A 637 13.87 21.96 -15.19
C ASN A 637 12.35 22.21 -15.38
N VAL A 638 11.89 22.05 -16.63
CA VAL A 638 10.50 22.33 -17.03
C VAL A 638 9.47 21.61 -16.14
N GLY A 639 9.71 20.34 -15.79
CA GLY A 639 8.81 19.57 -14.94
C GLY A 639 8.72 20.10 -13.51
N LEU A 640 9.87 20.45 -12.91
CA LEU A 640 9.91 21.06 -11.57
C LEU A 640 9.29 22.46 -11.56
N ASN A 641 9.56 23.26 -12.58
CA ASN A 641 9.01 24.60 -12.73
C ASN A 641 7.48 24.56 -12.83
N GLN A 642 6.92 23.66 -13.65
CA GLN A 642 5.47 23.47 -13.75
C GLN A 642 4.83 23.06 -12.42
N LYS A 643 5.44 22.12 -11.69
CA LYS A 643 4.97 21.69 -10.36
C LYS A 643 5.00 22.85 -9.36
N MET A 644 6.07 23.64 -9.37
CA MET A 644 6.22 24.82 -8.51
C MET A 644 5.13 25.85 -8.82
N THR A 645 4.99 26.28 -10.08
CA THR A 645 3.97 27.26 -10.50
C THR A 645 2.58 26.81 -10.08
N LYS A 646 2.24 25.53 -10.32
CA LYS A 646 0.96 24.96 -9.89
C LYS A 646 0.75 25.02 -8.38
N GLN A 647 1.76 24.68 -7.59
CA GLN A 647 1.69 24.75 -6.12
C GLN A 647 1.51 26.18 -5.60
N ILE A 648 2.12 27.17 -6.25
CA ILE A 648 1.90 28.59 -5.91
C ILE A 648 0.45 28.97 -6.22
N SER A 649 -0.03 28.65 -7.43
CA SER A 649 -1.40 28.96 -7.84
C SER A 649 -2.44 28.32 -6.92
N LEU A 650 -2.28 27.05 -6.54
CA LEU A 650 -3.21 26.37 -5.62
C LEU A 650 -3.20 26.98 -4.21
N LYS A 651 -2.04 27.45 -3.73
CA LYS A 651 -1.96 28.19 -2.47
C LYS A 651 -2.72 29.52 -2.54
N VAL A 652 -2.66 30.19 -3.69
CA VAL A 652 -3.42 31.42 -3.94
C VAL A 652 -4.91 31.11 -3.97
N GLU A 653 -5.35 30.17 -4.82
CA GLU A 653 -6.75 29.76 -4.94
C GLU A 653 -7.35 29.40 -3.58
N HIS A 654 -6.67 28.55 -2.79
CA HIS A 654 -7.13 28.17 -1.47
C HIS A 654 -7.17 29.35 -0.49
N PHE A 655 -6.21 30.29 -0.57
CA PHE A 655 -6.24 31.52 0.23
C PHE A 655 -7.42 32.40 -0.14
N VAL A 656 -7.69 32.57 -1.44
CA VAL A 656 -8.80 33.36 -1.97
C VAL A 656 -10.14 32.77 -1.52
N GLU A 657 -10.32 31.47 -1.68
CA GLU A 657 -11.52 30.74 -1.26
C GLU A 657 -11.73 30.85 0.26
N LYS A 658 -10.71 30.51 1.05
CA LYS A 658 -10.79 30.54 2.52
C LYS A 658 -11.15 31.92 3.07
N ASN A 659 -10.66 32.98 2.43
CA ASN A 659 -10.87 34.36 2.88
C ASN A 659 -11.98 35.09 2.10
N LYS A 660 -12.71 34.39 1.22
CA LYS A 660 -13.81 34.94 0.40
C LYS A 660 -13.40 36.22 -0.36
N ILE A 661 -12.21 36.22 -0.96
CA ILE A 661 -11.68 37.37 -1.70
C ILE A 661 -12.21 37.34 -3.14
N SER A 662 -12.61 38.48 -3.70
CA SER A 662 -12.93 38.59 -5.12
C SER A 662 -11.67 38.53 -5.99
N TRP A 663 -11.69 37.73 -7.05
CA TRP A 663 -10.59 37.62 -8.02
C TRP A 663 -10.30 38.95 -8.74
N GLN A 664 -11.30 39.84 -8.88
CA GLN A 664 -11.15 41.14 -9.55
C GLN A 664 -10.36 42.17 -8.72
N ASP A 665 -10.25 41.93 -7.42
CA ASP A 665 -9.52 42.80 -6.49
C ASP A 665 -8.04 42.43 -6.37
N LEU A 666 -7.65 41.30 -6.97
CA LEU A 666 -6.33 40.70 -6.81
C LEU A 666 -5.36 41.13 -7.91
N VAL A 667 -4.13 41.41 -7.49
CA VAL A 667 -3.01 41.72 -8.38
C VAL A 667 -1.76 41.04 -7.87
N ILE A 668 -0.93 40.54 -8.78
CA ILE A 668 0.39 40.00 -8.43
C ILE A 668 1.43 41.12 -8.54
N VAL A 669 2.29 41.24 -7.53
CA VAL A 669 3.43 42.16 -7.54
C VAL A 669 4.71 41.39 -7.26
N SER A 670 5.77 41.68 -8.02
CA SER A 670 7.10 41.11 -7.81
C SER A 670 8.19 42.19 -7.89
N PRO A 671 9.26 42.12 -7.09
CA PRO A 671 10.41 43.00 -7.28
C PRO A 671 11.19 42.65 -8.56
N GLU A 672 11.93 43.61 -9.11
CA GLU A 672 12.79 43.47 -10.28
C GLU A 672 14.07 42.70 -9.93
N VAL A 673 13.88 41.41 -9.68
CA VAL A 673 14.89 40.42 -9.32
C VAL A 673 14.56 39.10 -10.01
N ARG A 674 15.28 38.04 -9.67
CA ARG A 674 15.14 36.71 -10.29
C ARG A 674 13.77 36.03 -10.07
N GLY A 675 12.89 36.63 -9.24
CA GLY A 675 11.55 36.13 -8.94
C GLY A 675 10.51 36.41 -10.02
N ILE A 676 10.76 37.36 -10.93
CA ILE A 676 9.81 37.75 -11.99
C ILE A 676 9.31 36.57 -12.82
N PRO A 677 10.15 35.65 -13.34
CA PRO A 677 9.64 34.62 -14.23
C PRO A 677 8.73 33.61 -13.50
N ILE A 678 8.88 33.45 -12.18
CA ILE A 678 7.95 32.66 -11.36
C ILE A 678 6.62 33.42 -11.23
N ALA A 679 6.69 34.71 -10.88
CA ALA A 679 5.51 35.55 -10.74
C ALA A 679 4.70 35.66 -12.04
N ALA A 680 5.37 35.76 -13.19
CA ALA A 680 4.75 35.82 -14.51
C ALA A 680 3.98 34.54 -14.86
N GLN A 681 4.58 33.37 -14.63
CA GLN A 681 3.90 32.09 -14.87
C GLN A 681 2.68 31.89 -13.96
N VAL A 682 2.76 32.35 -12.71
CA VAL A 682 1.64 32.28 -11.76
C VAL A 682 0.54 33.27 -12.14
N ALA A 683 0.91 34.48 -12.57
CA ALA A 683 -0.01 35.50 -13.04
C ALA A 683 -0.78 35.02 -14.28
N ASP A 684 -0.08 34.47 -15.26
CA ASP A 684 -0.68 33.87 -16.46
C ASP A 684 -1.65 32.74 -16.10
N ARG A 685 -1.21 31.80 -15.25
CA ARG A 685 -2.04 30.67 -14.82
C ARG A 685 -3.31 31.08 -14.09
N LEU A 686 -3.25 32.15 -13.30
CA LEU A 686 -4.39 32.66 -12.53
C LEU A 686 -5.18 33.76 -13.27
N LEU A 687 -4.74 34.15 -14.48
CA LEU A 687 -5.29 35.27 -15.24
C LEU A 687 -5.32 36.58 -14.43
N LEU A 688 -4.26 36.85 -13.67
CA LEU A 688 -4.12 38.05 -12.84
C LEU A 688 -3.11 39.04 -13.44
N PRO A 689 -3.30 40.37 -13.27
CA PRO A 689 -2.29 41.35 -13.67
C PRO A 689 -0.99 41.20 -12.86
N LEU A 690 0.15 41.44 -13.49
CA LEU A 690 1.48 41.47 -12.86
C LEU A 690 2.09 42.87 -12.89
N PHE A 691 2.48 43.38 -11.72
CA PHE A 691 3.25 44.62 -11.58
C PHE A 691 4.66 44.34 -11.05
N VAL A 692 5.63 45.13 -11.51
CA VAL A 692 7.04 44.99 -11.11
C VAL A 692 7.51 46.25 -10.37
N ILE A 693 8.13 46.06 -9.20
CA ILE A 693 8.79 47.11 -8.41
C ILE A 693 10.29 47.10 -8.75
N ARG A 694 10.83 48.23 -9.20
CA ARG A 694 12.19 48.28 -9.75
C ARG A 694 13.24 48.46 -8.64
N LYS A 695 14.47 48.02 -8.92
CA LYS A 695 15.63 48.49 -8.15
C LYS A 695 16.16 49.78 -8.78
N LYS A 696 16.47 50.77 -7.93
CA LYS A 696 17.04 52.05 -8.38
C LYS A 696 18.35 51.78 -9.13
N GLY A 697 18.46 52.28 -10.35
CA GLY A 697 19.66 52.19 -11.18
C GLY A 697 20.00 53.53 -11.80
N ASN A 698 21.30 53.83 -11.91
CA ASN A 698 21.77 55.16 -12.33
C ASN A 698 21.27 55.60 -13.72
N ASN A 699 20.92 54.65 -14.61
CA ASN A 699 20.50 54.90 -16.00
C ASN A 699 19.24 54.10 -16.43
N LYS A 700 18.31 53.76 -15.53
CA LYS A 700 17.14 52.89 -15.83
C LYS A 700 15.85 53.61 -16.33
N MET A 701 15.93 54.91 -16.68
CA MET A 701 14.97 55.79 -17.44
C MET A 701 13.99 56.75 -16.70
N ALA A 702 14.00 58.00 -17.18
CA ALA A 702 12.97 58.98 -17.61
C ALA A 702 11.66 59.36 -16.86
N GLU A 703 11.19 58.67 -15.81
CA GLU A 703 9.91 59.06 -15.17
C GLU A 703 10.13 60.11 -14.04
N GLU A 704 9.52 61.31 -14.16
CA GLU A 704 9.79 62.45 -13.26
C GLU A 704 9.35 62.23 -11.79
N PHE A 705 8.34 61.39 -11.53
CA PHE A 705 7.75 61.25 -10.20
C PHE A 705 7.69 59.79 -9.71
N VAL A 706 8.72 59.40 -8.97
CA VAL A 706 8.86 58.06 -8.36
C VAL A 706 8.92 58.11 -6.84
N GLN A 707 8.37 57.10 -6.18
CA GLN A 707 8.56 56.87 -4.75
C GLN A 707 9.76 55.97 -4.52
N LEU A 708 10.61 56.33 -3.56
CA LEU A 708 11.80 55.57 -3.19
C LEU A 708 11.66 55.00 -1.78
N GLN A 709 12.16 53.79 -1.58
CA GLN A 709 12.33 53.19 -0.26
C GLN A 709 13.66 52.44 -0.18
N SER A 710 14.50 52.85 0.79
CA SER A 710 15.80 52.23 1.02
C SER A 710 15.76 51.14 2.08
N PHE A 711 16.62 50.13 1.95
CA PHE A 711 16.74 49.03 2.90
C PHE A 711 18.18 48.54 3.05
N ASP A 712 18.45 47.90 4.17
CA ASP A 712 19.73 47.24 4.45
C ASP A 712 19.70 45.81 3.89
N LYS A 713 20.69 45.48 3.05
CA LYS A 713 20.87 44.15 2.45
C LYS A 713 21.59 43.17 3.37
N GLY A 714 22.13 43.64 4.50
CA GLY A 714 22.93 42.86 5.45
C GLY A 714 24.38 42.61 5.01
N TYR A 715 24.80 43.22 3.89
CA TYR A 715 26.15 43.29 3.35
C TYR A 715 26.26 44.47 2.37
N GLY A 716 27.41 45.16 2.37
CA GLY A 716 27.65 46.33 1.52
C GLY A 716 26.73 47.52 1.82
N ASP A 717 26.56 48.40 0.82
CA ASP A 717 25.72 49.59 0.94
C ASP A 717 24.22 49.28 0.89
N LYS A 718 23.41 50.19 1.46
CA LYS A 718 21.94 50.14 1.38
C LYS A 718 21.49 50.08 -0.08
N ASP A 719 20.44 49.30 -0.36
CA ASP A 719 19.76 49.34 -1.66
C ASP A 719 18.56 50.28 -1.60
N THR A 720 18.05 50.65 -2.77
CA THR A 720 16.80 51.38 -2.91
C THR A 720 15.91 50.73 -3.96
N VAL A 721 14.64 50.55 -3.64
CA VAL A 721 13.58 50.20 -4.61
C VAL A 721 12.78 51.43 -4.97
N GLU A 722 12.24 51.43 -6.18
CA GLU A 722 11.47 52.54 -6.74
C GLU A 722 10.18 52.06 -7.41
N LEU A 723 9.12 52.86 -7.27
CA LEU A 723 7.84 52.63 -7.93
C LEU A 723 7.23 53.97 -8.39
N PRO A 724 6.85 54.11 -9.67
CA PRO A 724 6.18 55.31 -10.17
C PRO A 724 4.85 55.61 -9.49
N ASN A 725 4.55 56.90 -9.32
CA ASN A 725 3.30 57.34 -8.69
C ASN A 725 2.05 56.81 -9.41
N GLU A 726 2.06 56.74 -10.75
CA GLU A 726 0.95 56.21 -11.54
C GLU A 726 0.66 54.73 -11.24
N LYS A 727 1.71 53.92 -11.06
CA LYS A 727 1.55 52.51 -10.69
C LYS A 727 0.98 52.36 -9.28
N ILE A 728 1.39 53.20 -8.33
CA ILE A 728 0.82 53.20 -6.97
C ILE A 728 -0.67 53.55 -7.03
N LYS A 729 -1.05 54.56 -7.82
CA LYS A 729 -2.46 54.91 -8.04
C LYS A 729 -3.26 53.78 -8.68
N ALA A 730 -2.69 53.09 -9.68
CA ALA A 730 -3.34 51.94 -10.32
C ALA A 730 -3.56 50.74 -9.38
N LEU A 731 -2.74 50.62 -8.34
CA LEU A 731 -2.84 49.56 -7.33
C LEU A 731 -3.70 49.95 -6.12
N ALA A 732 -4.16 51.20 -6.03
CA ALA A 732 -4.97 51.68 -4.92
C ALA A 732 -6.22 50.81 -4.70
N GLY A 733 -6.50 50.46 -3.46
CA GLY A 733 -7.60 49.57 -3.05
C GLY A 733 -7.45 48.09 -3.44
N LYS A 734 -6.44 47.71 -4.24
CA LYS A 734 -6.21 46.33 -4.64
C LYS A 734 -5.57 45.50 -3.53
N LYS A 735 -5.86 44.20 -3.54
CA LYS A 735 -5.25 43.18 -2.68
C LYS A 735 -4.07 42.57 -3.42
N ILE A 736 -2.89 42.66 -2.82
CA ILE A 736 -1.64 42.26 -3.47
C ILE A 736 -1.19 40.89 -2.98
N ILE A 737 -0.89 40.02 -3.95
CA ILE A 737 -0.06 38.82 -3.74
C ILE A 737 1.37 39.20 -4.13
N PHE A 738 2.24 39.26 -3.14
CA PHE A 738 3.65 39.55 -3.36
C PHE A 738 4.42 38.26 -3.61
N ILE A 739 5.11 38.16 -4.76
CA ILE A 739 5.89 36.97 -5.14
C ILE A 739 7.37 37.34 -5.31
N ASP A 740 8.27 36.59 -4.67
CA ASP A 740 9.73 36.79 -4.73
C ASP A 740 10.52 35.49 -4.92
N ASP A 741 11.79 35.58 -5.32
CA ASP A 741 12.70 34.42 -5.46
C ASP A 741 13.07 33.82 -4.10
N GLY A 742 13.34 34.64 -3.09
CA GLY A 742 13.67 34.18 -1.75
C GLY A 742 13.52 35.21 -0.66
N LEU A 743 13.19 34.75 0.56
CA LEU A 743 13.16 35.58 1.75
C LEU A 743 14.40 35.35 2.61
N ALA A 744 15.13 36.45 2.81
CA ALA A 744 16.36 36.61 3.56
C ALA A 744 16.07 37.24 4.93
N SER A 745 16.69 38.39 5.24
CA SER A 745 16.25 39.29 6.32
C SER A 745 14.84 39.85 6.11
N GLY A 746 14.32 39.81 4.88
CA GLY A 746 13.05 40.42 4.49
C GLY A 746 13.12 41.92 4.22
N GLY A 747 14.31 42.55 4.27
CA GLY A 747 14.47 43.99 4.08
C GLY A 747 13.98 44.53 2.73
N SER A 748 14.30 43.83 1.63
CA SER A 748 13.84 44.18 0.27
C SER A 748 12.32 44.08 0.14
N ALA A 749 11.76 42.96 0.57
CA ALA A 749 10.32 42.72 0.57
C ALA A 749 9.59 43.80 1.39
N ASN A 750 10.09 44.11 2.60
CA ASN A 750 9.50 45.14 3.45
C ASN A 750 9.55 46.55 2.83
N ALA A 751 10.64 46.90 2.14
CA ALA A 751 10.72 48.16 1.41
C ALA A 751 9.71 48.23 0.25
N CYS A 752 9.57 47.14 -0.50
CA CYS A 752 8.56 47.02 -1.57
C CYS A 752 7.14 47.16 -1.02
N ILE A 753 6.86 46.50 0.09
CA ILE A 753 5.58 46.57 0.80
C ILE A 753 5.27 48.02 1.22
N GLN A 754 6.25 48.71 1.82
CA GLN A 754 6.08 50.10 2.23
C GLN A 754 5.75 51.03 1.06
N LEU A 755 6.30 50.76 -0.14
CA LEU A 755 5.93 51.49 -1.35
C LEU A 755 4.50 51.20 -1.82
N LEU A 756 4.10 49.92 -1.80
CA LEU A 756 2.75 49.49 -2.22
C LEU A 756 1.65 50.04 -1.31
N GLU A 757 1.91 50.07 0.00
CA GLU A 757 0.94 50.51 1.01
C GLU A 757 1.06 52.02 1.32
N ARG A 758 1.89 52.76 0.56
CA ARG A 758 2.03 54.21 0.71
C ARG A 758 0.77 54.91 0.19
N GLN A 759 0.19 55.74 1.04
CA GLN A 759 -0.91 56.61 0.66
C GLN A 759 -0.37 57.85 -0.08
N LEU A 760 -0.79 58.05 -1.34
CA LEU A 760 -0.43 59.22 -2.15
C LEU A 760 -1.47 60.33 -2.12
N ASP A 761 -2.74 59.97 -1.94
CA ASP A 761 -3.88 60.89 -1.91
C ASP A 761 -4.81 60.53 -0.73
N LYS A 762 -5.44 61.53 -0.12
CA LYS A 762 -6.37 61.33 1.00
C LYS A 762 -7.63 60.55 0.57
N GLU A 763 -8.01 60.63 -0.70
CA GLU A 763 -9.23 59.99 -1.22
C GLU A 763 -9.03 58.54 -1.70
N CYS A 764 -7.79 58.11 -1.95
CA CYS A 764 -7.50 56.76 -2.41
C CYS A 764 -7.03 55.85 -1.26
N GLN A 765 -7.71 54.72 -1.07
CA GLN A 765 -7.23 53.69 -0.16
C GLN A 765 -5.92 53.08 -0.70
N PRO A 766 -4.87 52.92 0.11
CA PRO A 766 -3.63 52.30 -0.35
C PRO A 766 -3.89 50.83 -0.74
N ALA A 767 -3.01 50.28 -1.58
CA ALA A 767 -3.00 48.85 -1.82
C ALA A 767 -2.75 48.10 -0.50
N LYS A 768 -3.17 46.85 -0.39
CA LYS A 768 -2.94 46.02 0.79
C LYS A 768 -2.29 44.71 0.42
N VAL A 769 -1.11 44.43 0.95
CA VAL A 769 -0.43 43.15 0.72
C VAL A 769 -1.00 42.10 1.66
N VAL A 770 -1.74 41.14 1.09
CA VAL A 770 -2.49 40.12 1.86
C VAL A 770 -1.75 38.78 1.96
N MET A 771 -0.84 38.51 1.02
CA MET A 771 -0.09 37.26 0.95
C MET A 771 1.33 37.51 0.44
N ILE A 772 2.30 36.80 1.03
CA ILE A 772 3.69 36.81 0.59
C ILE A 772 4.09 35.38 0.24
N LEU A 773 4.49 35.18 -1.01
CA LEU A 773 4.97 33.91 -1.53
C LEU A 773 6.43 34.08 -1.93
N ALA A 774 7.28 33.21 -1.42
CA ALA A 774 8.66 33.13 -1.85
C ALA A 774 8.98 31.71 -2.29
N ALA A 775 9.81 31.55 -3.32
CA ALA A 775 10.29 30.22 -3.65
C ALA A 775 11.14 29.70 -2.48
N LEU A 776 12.14 30.48 -2.04
CA LEU A 776 13.07 30.11 -0.97
C LEU A 776 12.84 30.82 0.37
N GLN A 777 13.18 30.14 1.46
CA GLN A 777 13.52 30.77 2.73
C GLN A 777 14.99 30.52 3.02
N HIS A 778 15.75 31.57 3.33
CA HIS A 778 17.16 31.45 3.67
C HIS A 778 17.39 31.45 5.19
N ASP A 779 18.43 30.74 5.63
CA ASP A 779 18.70 30.44 7.06
C ASP A 779 19.54 31.47 7.82
N TYR A 780 20.10 32.48 7.16
CA TYR A 780 21.14 33.31 7.78
C TYR A 780 20.62 34.38 8.76
N ILE A 781 19.32 34.70 8.76
CA ILE A 781 18.68 35.64 9.70
C ILE A 781 17.29 35.09 10.05
N LYS A 782 16.93 35.01 11.34
CA LYS A 782 15.54 34.73 11.75
C LYS A 782 14.63 35.76 11.06
N THR A 783 13.71 35.30 10.22
CA THR A 783 12.67 36.17 9.62
C THR A 783 12.07 37.03 10.71
N THR A 784 12.10 38.35 10.53
CA THR A 784 11.68 39.30 11.54
C THR A 784 10.19 39.05 11.87
N PRO A 785 9.79 38.96 13.15
CA PRO A 785 8.39 38.74 13.55
C PRO A 785 7.38 39.67 12.86
N LYS A 786 7.80 40.90 12.55
CA LYS A 786 7.00 41.93 11.87
C LYS A 786 6.45 41.54 10.49
N LEU A 787 7.11 40.67 9.72
CA LEU A 787 6.58 40.19 8.42
C LEU A 787 5.53 39.08 8.60
N SER A 788 5.59 38.35 9.72
CA SER A 788 4.71 37.22 10.04
C SER A 788 3.47 37.59 10.86
N GLU A 789 3.47 38.73 11.56
CA GLU A 789 2.40 39.10 12.50
C GLU A 789 1.02 39.32 11.83
N HIS A 790 0.99 39.67 10.54
CA HIS A 790 -0.28 39.98 9.84
C HIS A 790 -0.38 39.43 8.40
N ARG A 791 0.57 38.62 7.93
CA ARG A 791 0.62 38.16 6.52
C ARG A 791 0.91 36.67 6.44
N THR A 792 0.26 36.00 5.49
CA THR A 792 0.54 34.59 5.24
C THR A 792 1.82 34.49 4.41
N VAL A 793 2.96 34.30 5.08
CA VAL A 793 4.23 33.94 4.43
C VAL A 793 4.21 32.44 4.13
N LYS A 794 4.28 32.06 2.85
CA LYS A 794 4.49 30.66 2.46
C LYS A 794 5.75 30.54 1.62
N THR A 795 6.57 29.58 1.97
CA THR A 795 7.69 29.14 1.16
C THR A 795 7.36 27.80 0.48
N LEU A 796 7.94 27.57 -0.68
CA LEU A 796 7.78 26.33 -1.44
C LEU A 796 8.88 25.34 -1.09
N PHE A 797 10.12 25.83 -1.01
CA PHE A 797 11.29 25.07 -0.63
C PHE A 797 11.62 25.34 0.84
N ASP A 798 11.74 24.27 1.63
CA ASP A 798 12.29 24.32 2.99
C ASP A 798 13.78 23.99 2.89
N CYS A 799 14.61 25.02 2.80
CA CYS A 799 16.04 24.90 2.53
C CYS A 799 16.91 24.82 3.79
N ARG A 800 16.29 24.62 4.96
CA ARG A 800 16.96 24.59 6.25
C ARG A 800 18.10 23.57 6.29
N SER A 801 19.26 23.98 6.80
CA SER A 801 20.42 23.10 6.96
C SER A 801 20.11 21.83 7.77
N LYS A 802 20.69 20.67 7.42
CA LYS A 802 20.60 19.40 8.21
C LYS A 802 21.10 19.55 9.66
N LYS A 803 21.80 20.64 9.98
CA LYS A 803 22.33 20.92 11.31
C LYS A 803 21.22 21.40 12.26
N ASP A 804 20.31 22.25 11.76
CA ASP A 804 19.22 22.83 12.55
C ASP A 804 18.06 21.85 12.82
N LEU A 805 17.89 20.78 12.03
CA LEU A 805 16.89 19.74 12.33
C LEU A 805 17.24 18.99 13.62
N ARG A 806 18.53 18.75 13.89
CA ARG A 806 18.99 18.13 15.15
C ARG A 806 18.81 19.05 16.35
N ASP A 807 18.97 20.35 16.15
CA ASP A 807 18.78 21.34 17.22
C ASP A 807 17.28 21.68 17.42
N MET A 808 16.45 21.63 16.39
CA MET A 808 14.98 21.71 16.49
C MET A 808 14.37 20.48 17.16
N ASP A 809 14.86 19.27 16.88
CA ASP A 809 14.42 18.06 17.59
C ASP A 809 14.80 18.13 19.08
N LYS A 810 15.98 18.69 19.41
CA LYS A 810 16.36 18.98 20.80
C LYS A 810 15.50 20.08 21.44
N ILE A 811 15.19 21.16 20.73
CA ILE A 811 14.34 22.26 21.24
C ILE A 811 12.89 21.78 21.42
N ASN A 812 12.36 20.94 20.52
CA ASN A 812 11.03 20.34 20.65
C ASN A 812 10.98 19.30 21.78
N GLN A 813 12.06 18.53 22.00
CA GLN A 813 12.20 17.66 23.19
C GLN A 813 12.26 18.49 24.49
N MET A 814 12.98 19.61 24.50
CA MET A 814 13.04 20.51 25.67
C MET A 814 11.73 21.27 25.91
N ALA A 815 10.95 21.57 24.88
CA ALA A 815 9.63 22.17 25.00
C ALA A 815 8.59 21.15 25.51
N ALA A 816 8.67 19.89 25.06
CA ALA A 816 7.86 18.79 25.58
C ALA A 816 8.17 18.48 27.05
N MET A 817 9.44 18.59 27.47
CA MET A 817 9.87 18.48 28.88
C MET A 817 9.52 19.69 29.75
N LYS A 818 9.04 20.80 29.18
CA LYS A 818 8.54 21.96 29.93
C LYS A 818 7.00 22.01 30.03
N CYS A 819 6.31 21.16 29.28
CA CYS A 819 4.85 20.98 29.35
C CYS A 819 4.44 19.67 30.03
N ALA A 820 5.40 18.82 30.41
CA ALA A 820 5.25 17.76 31.41
C ALA A 820 5.90 18.26 32.71
#